data_AF-A0AAD5BZE7-F1
#
_entry.id   AF-A0AAD5BZE7-F1
#
_cell.length_a   1.000
_cell.length_b   1.000
_cell.length_c   1.000
_cell.angle_alpha   90.00
_cell.angle_beta   90.00
_cell.angle_gamma   90.00
#
_symmetry.space_group_name_H-M   'P 1'
#
loop_
_entity.id
_entity.type
_entity.pdbx_description
1 polymer ?
#
loop_
_entity_poly.entity_id
_entity_poly.type
_entity_poly.pdbx_seq_one_letter_code
_entity_poly.pdbx_strand_id
1 'polypeptide(L)'
;MKVAKDPSGKEINALAQHINNLLTPAAPFFFNTLYDPYREGADFVRGYPFSLREGVTTAISHGLWLNIPDYDAPTQLVKPLERNTRYVDAVLTIPKGTLFPMCGMNLGFHREIIGPAMYFGLMGDGQPIGRYDDMWAGWCAKVICDHLGLGVKTGLPYIWHSKASNPFVNLKKEYKGIYWQEDIIPFFQNVTLPKECTTPQKCYIELSKLVKEKLGPIDPYFEKLSDAMVTWIDAWDELNPSTDGVTTAKAEPSKSKTTTTTSTTALHRHPSTLNRHIRPQQTHTITTKTTQFITLFITTFKTLIKKRIRDFQIPHVNLALYMIQSNNEIRKMWEWVIIVKLSLHISSSVSKAQILLPLNYISSSSPRRNLHRYGHQRRHTTTPLQPKKTVCRRMETVGAIKIIPRGKMMAVSCMHTHNKYPLLNPLNSPPHRHHVCSINRHQTAFDIVIPTIRNLDFLEQWRPFFQPYHLIIVQDGDPSIKIRVPEGYDYELYNRNDINRILGAKASCISFKDGACRCFGFLVSKKKYIFTIDDDCFVAKDPSGKEINALAQHVHNLSTPSTPFFFNTLYDPYREGADFVRGYPFSLREGVTTAISHGLWLNIPDYDAPTQLVKPRERNTRYVDAVMTIPKGTLFPMCAMNLAFDRELIGPAMYFGLMGQGHPIGRYDDMWAGWCAKVTCDHLGLGVKTGLPYLSHSKASNPFVNLKKEFKGLFWQEELIPFFQNVTLPEECTTAQKCYIELSKLVKEKLVSIDPYFEKLSDAMVTWIDAWNELNPSTDGEATVKVNKSSKPK
;
A
#
# COMPACT_ATOMS: atom_id res chain seq x y z
N MET A 1 16.08 25.54 16.82
CA MET A 1 16.15 24.75 15.56
C MET A 1 15.55 25.59 14.44
N LYS A 2 15.64 25.19 13.16
CA LYS A 2 14.70 25.74 12.16
C LYS A 2 13.31 25.17 12.47
N VAL A 3 12.26 25.97 12.34
CA VAL A 3 10.87 25.50 12.45
C VAL A 3 10.43 24.93 11.09
N ALA A 4 9.58 23.91 11.09
CA ALA A 4 8.94 23.45 9.86
C ALA A 4 7.96 24.52 9.34
N LYS A 5 7.82 24.60 8.03
CA LYS A 5 6.89 25.53 7.38
C LYS A 5 5.98 24.77 6.43
N ASP A 6 4.72 25.19 6.38
CA ASP A 6 3.76 24.71 5.39
C ASP A 6 4.02 25.38 4.01
N PRO A 7 3.31 25.01 2.93
CA PRO A 7 3.50 25.59 1.60
C PRO A 7 3.22 27.10 1.49
N SER A 8 2.56 27.72 2.48
CA SER A 8 2.40 29.19 2.56
C SER A 8 3.59 29.90 3.22
N GLY A 9 4.54 29.15 3.79
CA GLY A 9 5.68 29.68 4.54
C GLY A 9 5.37 29.96 6.03
N LYS A 10 4.13 29.72 6.47
CA LYS A 10 3.71 29.80 7.87
C LYS A 10 4.36 28.67 8.68
N GLU A 11 4.69 28.96 9.94
CA GLU A 11 5.39 28.02 10.82
C GLU A 11 4.43 27.01 11.46
N ILE A 12 4.85 25.76 11.46
CA ILE A 12 4.05 24.62 11.94
C ILE A 12 4.26 24.48 13.44
N ASN A 13 3.21 24.76 14.23
CA ASN A 13 3.19 24.46 15.66
C ASN A 13 2.91 22.97 15.86
N ALA A 14 3.98 22.17 15.87
CA ALA A 14 3.90 20.72 16.02
C ALA A 14 3.25 20.29 17.35
N LEU A 15 3.50 21.01 18.44
CA LEU A 15 2.92 20.71 19.76
C LEU A 15 1.40 20.88 19.77
N ALA A 16 0.88 21.99 19.23
CA ALA A 16 -0.57 22.23 19.14
C ALA A 16 -1.27 21.18 18.26
N GLN A 17 -0.62 20.73 17.18
CA GLN A 17 -1.13 19.66 16.32
C GLN A 17 -1.09 18.29 17.00
N HIS A 18 -0.04 17.95 17.77
CA HIS A 18 -0.04 16.75 18.61
C HIS A 18 -1.17 16.77 19.64
N ILE A 19 -1.37 17.91 20.33
CA ILE A 19 -2.46 18.10 21.31
C ILE A 19 -3.83 17.90 20.63
N ASN A 20 -4.08 18.54 19.48
CA ASN A 20 -5.32 18.37 18.73
C ASN A 20 -5.58 16.90 18.35
N ASN A 21 -4.55 16.18 17.90
CA ASN A 21 -4.68 14.77 17.54
C ASN A 21 -4.98 13.87 18.76
N LEU A 22 -4.43 14.18 19.94
CA LEU A 22 -4.68 13.43 21.18
C LEU A 22 -6.07 13.74 21.77
N LEU A 23 -6.55 14.98 21.63
CA LEU A 23 -7.87 15.43 22.09
C LEU A 23 -9.02 15.07 21.15
N THR A 24 -8.75 14.52 19.96
CA THR A 24 -9.78 14.06 19.01
C THR A 24 -9.80 12.53 18.95
N PRO A 25 -10.97 11.88 18.77
CA PRO A 25 -11.04 10.43 18.63
C PRO A 25 -10.30 9.93 17.39
N ALA A 26 -9.97 8.64 17.36
CA ALA A 26 -9.44 7.94 16.19
C ALA A 26 -10.47 6.95 15.63
N ALA A 27 -10.29 6.56 14.36
CA ALA A 27 -11.21 5.69 13.62
C ALA A 27 -10.52 4.38 13.14
N PRO A 28 -10.14 3.45 14.03
CA PRO A 28 -9.24 2.34 13.69
C PRO A 28 -9.93 1.10 13.11
N PHE A 29 -11.26 0.97 13.24
CA PHE A 29 -11.99 -0.24 12.88
C PHE A 29 -12.46 -0.28 11.42
N PHE A 30 -12.52 0.87 10.74
CA PHE A 30 -12.96 1.01 9.36
C PHE A 30 -12.25 2.21 8.72
N PHE A 31 -11.73 2.06 7.49
CA PHE A 31 -10.86 3.06 6.87
C PHE A 31 -11.68 4.21 6.27
N ASN A 32 -11.61 5.41 6.85
CA ASN A 32 -12.22 6.59 6.21
C ASN A 32 -11.35 7.06 5.03
N THR A 33 -11.93 7.08 3.83
CA THR A 33 -11.21 7.45 2.60
C THR A 33 -10.92 8.95 2.52
N LEU A 34 -11.71 9.79 3.20
CA LEU A 34 -11.55 11.23 3.29
C LEU A 34 -10.65 11.68 4.47
N TYR A 35 -9.63 10.87 4.81
CA TYR A 35 -8.66 11.12 5.90
C TYR A 35 -9.32 11.12 7.30
N ASP A 36 -8.64 11.65 8.32
CA ASP A 36 -9.17 11.74 9.70
C ASP A 36 -10.47 12.58 9.76
N PRO A 37 -11.65 11.96 10.05
CA PRO A 37 -12.94 12.63 10.00
C PRO A 37 -13.15 13.65 11.14
N TYR A 38 -12.32 13.61 12.19
CA TYR A 38 -12.40 14.55 13.32
C TYR A 38 -11.60 15.84 13.09
N ARG A 39 -11.13 16.07 11.86
CA ARG A 39 -10.42 17.30 11.45
C ARG A 39 -11.33 18.22 10.65
N GLU A 40 -11.20 19.52 10.93
CA GLU A 40 -11.76 20.59 10.12
C GLU A 40 -11.45 20.38 8.61
N GLY A 41 -12.49 20.40 7.78
CA GLY A 41 -12.40 20.16 6.35
C GLY A 41 -12.29 18.67 5.95
N ALA A 42 -12.68 17.75 6.83
CA ALA A 42 -12.90 16.32 6.57
C ALA A 42 -14.18 15.86 7.30
N ASP A 43 -14.69 14.68 6.93
CA ASP A 43 -15.88 14.08 7.53
C ASP A 43 -15.93 12.58 7.22
N PHE A 44 -16.91 11.87 7.78
CA PHE A 44 -17.32 10.55 7.37
C PHE A 44 -18.00 10.57 6.00
N VAL A 45 -17.63 9.65 5.11
CA VAL A 45 -18.28 9.47 3.82
C VAL A 45 -19.42 8.46 3.89
N ARG A 46 -20.29 8.45 2.87
CA ARG A 46 -21.33 7.41 2.67
C ARG A 46 -20.68 6.03 2.82
N GLY A 47 -21.27 5.20 3.69
CA GLY A 47 -20.73 3.89 4.00
C GLY A 47 -19.74 3.82 5.15
N TYR A 48 -19.51 4.90 5.90
CA TYR A 48 -18.93 4.75 7.24
C TYR A 48 -20.03 4.33 8.24
N PRO A 49 -19.93 3.18 8.94
CA PRO A 49 -20.97 2.69 9.84
C PRO A 49 -21.23 3.67 10.98
N PHE A 50 -22.49 3.88 11.35
CA PHE A 50 -22.88 4.85 12.37
C PHE A 50 -22.39 4.44 13.77
N SER A 51 -22.39 3.16 14.11
CA SER A 51 -21.83 2.67 15.39
C SER A 51 -20.34 2.96 15.58
N LEU A 52 -19.61 3.26 14.50
CA LEU A 52 -18.18 3.53 14.52
C LEU A 52 -17.83 5.03 14.44
N ARG A 53 -18.82 5.93 14.31
CA ARG A 53 -18.58 7.38 14.13
C ARG A 53 -18.19 8.14 15.40
N GLU A 54 -18.36 7.55 16.58
CA GLU A 54 -17.81 8.11 17.83
C GLU A 54 -16.30 7.86 17.96
N GLY A 55 -15.79 6.80 17.31
CA GLY A 55 -14.38 6.43 17.33
C GLY A 55 -13.90 5.91 18.69
N VAL A 56 -12.61 6.11 18.96
CA VAL A 56 -11.96 5.72 20.22
C VAL A 56 -10.95 6.77 20.68
N THR A 57 -10.59 6.78 21.97
CA THR A 57 -9.58 7.70 22.52
C THR A 57 -8.23 7.55 21.83
N THR A 58 -7.64 8.65 21.34
CA THR A 58 -6.31 8.62 20.72
C THR A 58 -5.21 8.54 21.77
N ALA A 59 -4.56 7.38 21.88
CA ALA A 59 -3.45 7.17 22.80
C ALA A 59 -2.13 7.72 22.26
N ILE A 60 -1.89 7.68 20.95
CA ILE A 60 -0.63 8.10 20.32
C ILE A 60 -0.89 8.99 19.10
N SER A 61 -0.10 10.05 18.99
CA SER A 61 -0.03 10.97 17.87
C SER A 61 1.41 11.00 17.34
N HIS A 62 1.63 10.35 16.20
CA HIS A 62 2.94 10.26 15.52
C HIS A 62 3.03 11.30 14.40
N GLY A 63 4.09 12.11 14.41
CA GLY A 63 4.31 13.16 13.42
C GLY A 63 5.41 12.82 12.41
N LEU A 64 5.37 13.49 11.26
CA LEU A 64 6.33 13.36 10.17
C LEU A 64 7.44 14.44 10.23
N TRP A 65 8.30 14.47 9.23
CA TRP A 65 9.51 15.30 9.19
C TRP A 65 9.72 15.89 7.79
N LEU A 66 10.08 17.17 7.73
CA LEU A 66 10.60 17.82 6.52
C LEU A 66 12.13 17.86 6.53
N ASN A 67 12.71 18.14 5.37
CA ASN A 67 14.14 18.14 5.08
C ASN A 67 14.77 16.74 5.11
N ILE A 68 15.43 16.30 6.18
CA ILE A 68 16.15 15.00 6.15
C ILE A 68 15.16 13.88 6.52
N PRO A 69 14.88 12.92 5.62
CA PRO A 69 13.99 11.81 5.92
C PRO A 69 14.60 10.87 6.95
N ASP A 70 13.75 10.28 7.81
CA ASP A 70 14.17 9.19 8.69
C ASP A 70 14.22 7.87 7.91
N TYR A 71 15.32 7.70 7.18
CA TYR A 71 15.65 6.47 6.46
C TYR A 71 16.54 5.55 7.29
N ASP A 72 16.41 4.25 7.01
CA ASP A 72 17.43 3.26 7.35
C ASP A 72 18.75 3.56 6.63
N ALA A 73 19.86 3.07 7.20
CA ALA A 73 21.19 3.34 6.68
C ALA A 73 21.42 2.84 5.24
N PRO A 74 20.95 1.65 4.79
CA PRO A 74 21.02 1.27 3.38
C PRO A 74 20.37 2.28 2.43
N THR A 75 19.17 2.75 2.75
CA THR A 75 18.43 3.74 1.95
C THR A 75 19.14 5.09 1.97
N GLN A 76 19.64 5.52 3.15
CA GLN A 76 20.46 6.72 3.30
C GLN A 76 21.77 6.65 2.49
N LEU A 77 22.40 5.47 2.34
CA LEU A 77 23.59 5.26 1.51
C LEU A 77 23.31 5.37 0.00
N VAL A 78 22.12 4.94 -0.45
CA VAL A 78 21.74 5.02 -1.86
C VAL A 78 21.17 6.40 -2.22
N LYS A 79 20.53 7.09 -1.26
CA LYS A 79 19.85 8.38 -1.44
C LYS A 79 20.37 9.53 -0.55
N PRO A 80 21.69 9.77 -0.40
CA PRO A 80 22.23 10.71 0.60
C PRO A 80 21.82 12.19 0.39
N LEU A 81 21.43 12.57 -0.83
CA LEU A 81 21.01 13.92 -1.19
C LEU A 81 19.49 14.11 -1.22
N GLU A 82 18.69 13.05 -1.10
CA GLU A 82 17.22 13.17 -1.12
C GLU A 82 16.71 13.85 0.15
N ARG A 83 15.63 14.63 0.02
CA ARG A 83 15.02 15.39 1.11
C ARG A 83 13.51 15.25 1.04
N ASN A 84 12.87 15.11 2.20
CA ASN A 84 11.41 15.23 2.25
C ASN A 84 11.02 16.70 2.15
N THR A 85 10.57 17.13 0.97
CA THR A 85 9.93 18.42 0.72
C THR A 85 8.40 18.30 0.67
N ARG A 86 7.85 17.09 0.88
CA ARG A 86 6.44 16.74 0.71
C ARG A 86 5.66 16.95 2.02
N TYR A 87 5.16 18.18 2.19
CA TYR A 87 4.12 18.47 3.17
C TYR A 87 2.75 18.03 2.64
N VAL A 88 1.99 17.31 3.47
CA VAL A 88 0.63 16.87 3.19
C VAL A 88 -0.24 17.27 4.37
N ASP A 89 -1.30 18.05 4.14
CA ASP A 89 -2.27 18.44 5.17
C ASP A 89 -3.27 17.31 5.45
N ALA A 90 -2.77 16.23 6.06
CA ALA A 90 -3.55 15.06 6.44
C ALA A 90 -3.17 14.54 7.83
N VAL A 91 -4.18 14.00 8.52
CA VAL A 91 -4.01 13.07 9.63
C VAL A 91 -4.72 11.78 9.23
N LEU A 92 -4.19 10.65 9.66
CA LEU A 92 -4.69 9.31 9.38
C LEU A 92 -4.73 8.51 10.68
N THR A 93 -5.80 7.75 10.91
CA THR A 93 -5.76 6.69 11.93
C THR A 93 -5.06 5.47 11.34
N ILE A 94 -4.18 4.82 12.11
CA ILE A 94 -3.56 3.55 11.74
C ILE A 94 -4.53 2.42 12.12
N PRO A 95 -5.05 1.62 11.17
CA PRO A 95 -6.10 0.64 11.47
C PRO A 95 -5.69 -0.45 12.46
N LYS A 96 -6.69 -1.04 13.12
CA LYS A 96 -6.49 -2.17 14.05
C LYS A 96 -5.83 -3.37 13.34
N GLY A 97 -4.92 -4.05 14.03
CA GLY A 97 -4.13 -5.16 13.48
C GLY A 97 -2.98 -4.73 12.56
N THR A 98 -2.90 -3.45 12.17
CA THR A 98 -1.85 -2.94 11.29
C THR A 98 -0.70 -2.33 12.10
N LEU A 99 0.50 -2.92 11.99
CA LEU A 99 1.73 -2.34 12.54
C LEU A 99 2.29 -1.24 11.64
N PHE A 100 3.11 -0.38 12.24
CA PHE A 100 3.73 0.78 11.59
C PHE A 100 5.15 1.05 12.15
N PRO A 101 5.98 1.82 11.43
CA PRO A 101 7.25 2.33 11.95
C PRO A 101 7.00 3.63 12.73
N MET A 102 7.22 3.61 14.05
CA MET A 102 7.16 4.80 14.90
C MET A 102 8.53 5.47 15.01
N CYS A 103 8.59 6.76 14.73
CA CYS A 103 9.76 7.61 14.95
C CYS A 103 9.66 8.34 16.29
N GLY A 104 10.69 8.25 17.13
CA GLY A 104 10.74 8.94 18.43
C GLY A 104 10.98 10.46 18.34
N MET A 105 11.29 11.00 17.15
CA MET A 105 11.67 12.41 16.99
C MET A 105 10.49 13.39 16.99
N ASN A 106 9.27 12.93 16.70
CA ASN A 106 8.09 13.78 16.57
C ASN A 106 6.85 12.99 17.06
N LEU A 107 6.66 12.96 18.38
CA LEU A 107 5.76 12.02 19.04
C LEU A 107 5.08 12.68 20.25
N GLY A 108 3.76 12.53 20.33
CA GLY A 108 2.97 12.79 21.53
C GLY A 108 2.14 11.58 21.91
N PHE A 109 1.96 11.31 23.20
CA PHE A 109 1.14 10.21 23.69
C PHE A 109 0.41 10.59 24.99
N HIS A 110 -0.73 9.95 25.23
CA HIS A 110 -1.56 10.18 26.42
C HIS A 110 -1.02 9.35 27.59
N ARG A 111 -0.15 9.95 28.42
CA ARG A 111 0.60 9.28 29.52
C ARG A 111 -0.22 8.26 30.32
N GLU A 112 -1.44 8.60 30.72
CA GLU A 112 -2.24 7.78 31.64
C GLU A 112 -2.79 6.49 31.00
N ILE A 113 -3.03 6.45 29.69
CA ILE A 113 -3.68 5.31 29.02
C ILE A 113 -2.72 4.47 28.16
N ILE A 114 -1.48 4.93 27.94
CA ILE A 114 -0.47 4.15 27.21
C ILE A 114 0.97 4.34 27.71
N GLY A 115 1.23 5.27 28.64
CA GLY A 115 2.58 5.58 29.14
C GLY A 115 3.42 4.39 29.58
N PRO A 116 2.89 3.39 30.32
CA PRO A 116 3.64 2.18 30.68
C PRO A 116 4.17 1.40 29.46
N ALA A 117 3.51 1.47 28.30
CA ALA A 117 3.95 0.81 27.07
C ALA A 117 5.01 1.60 26.28
N MET A 118 5.27 2.86 26.62
CA MET A 118 6.18 3.75 25.89
C MET A 118 7.66 3.55 26.27
N TYR A 119 8.07 2.31 26.50
CA TYR A 119 9.45 1.96 26.81
C TYR A 119 10.31 1.79 25.56
N PHE A 120 11.24 2.72 25.40
CA PHE A 120 12.30 2.68 24.39
C PHE A 120 13.33 1.65 24.85
N GLY A 121 13.28 0.46 24.26
CA GLY A 121 13.97 -0.73 24.77
C GLY A 121 15.50 -0.61 24.86
N LEU A 122 16.15 -1.55 25.57
CA LEU A 122 17.60 -1.56 25.79
C LEU A 122 18.40 -1.60 24.48
N MET A 123 18.78 -0.43 23.94
CA MET A 123 19.48 -0.33 22.66
C MET A 123 20.61 0.71 22.69
N GLY A 124 21.53 0.61 21.74
CA GLY A 124 22.70 1.48 21.66
C GLY A 124 23.99 0.80 22.12
N ASP A 125 24.89 1.57 22.73
CA ASP A 125 26.26 1.12 22.94
C ASP A 125 26.33 0.06 24.06
N GLY A 126 27.01 -1.05 23.77
CA GLY A 126 27.00 -2.25 24.63
C GLY A 126 25.78 -3.17 24.46
N GLN A 127 24.81 -2.83 23.60
CA GLN A 127 23.73 -3.73 23.17
C GLN A 127 23.97 -4.16 21.71
N PRO A 128 23.38 -5.28 21.24
CA PRO A 128 23.63 -5.78 19.89
C PRO A 128 22.89 -5.01 18.78
N ILE A 129 22.02 -4.06 19.14
CA ILE A 129 21.11 -3.33 18.26
C ILE A 129 21.03 -1.86 18.71
N GLY A 130 20.83 -0.92 17.76
CA GLY A 130 20.64 0.51 18.04
C GLY A 130 19.89 1.21 16.91
N ARG A 131 19.24 2.35 17.22
CA ARG A 131 18.26 3.04 16.33
C ARG A 131 17.06 2.15 15.98
N TYR A 132 16.60 1.35 16.92
CA TYR A 132 15.41 0.48 16.81
C TYR A 132 14.49 0.59 18.05
N ASP A 133 14.88 1.43 18.99
CA ASP A 133 14.30 1.67 20.32
C ASP A 133 12.93 2.35 20.24
N ASP A 134 12.79 3.36 19.37
CA ASP A 134 11.51 3.98 19.06
C ASP A 134 10.56 3.05 18.31
N MET A 135 11.08 2.28 17.35
CA MET A 135 10.27 1.36 16.57
C MET A 135 9.76 0.18 17.41
N TRP A 136 10.60 -0.35 18.33
CA TRP A 136 10.20 -1.34 19.33
C TRP A 136 9.06 -0.81 20.22
N ALA A 137 9.22 0.38 20.79
CA ALA A 137 8.16 1.02 21.59
C ALA A 137 6.86 1.16 20.79
N GLY A 138 6.95 1.54 19.51
CA GLY A 138 5.81 1.67 18.61
C GLY A 138 5.08 0.36 18.32
N TRP A 139 5.81 -0.74 18.11
CA TRP A 139 5.20 -2.06 17.87
C TRP A 139 4.51 -2.61 19.12
N CYS A 140 5.18 -2.52 20.28
CA CYS A 140 4.59 -2.88 21.56
C CYS A 140 3.32 -2.05 21.84
N ALA A 141 3.42 -0.72 21.77
CA ALA A 141 2.30 0.15 22.07
C ALA A 141 1.15 0.01 21.05
N LYS A 142 1.42 -0.29 19.76
CA LYS A 142 0.35 -0.53 18.77
C LYS A 142 -0.46 -1.80 19.08
N VAL A 143 0.20 -2.89 19.45
CA VAL A 143 -0.48 -4.14 19.87
C VAL A 143 -1.34 -3.90 21.12
N ILE A 144 -0.82 -3.11 22.06
CA ILE A 144 -1.54 -2.78 23.31
C ILE A 144 -2.72 -1.86 23.04
N CYS A 145 -2.58 -0.84 22.18
CA CYS A 145 -3.70 -0.02 21.72
C CYS A 145 -4.77 -0.87 21.02
N ASP A 146 -4.37 -1.78 20.12
CA ASP A 146 -5.32 -2.64 19.40
C ASP A 146 -6.07 -3.63 20.33
N HIS A 147 -5.44 -4.06 21.42
CA HIS A 147 -6.07 -4.87 22.46
C HIS A 147 -7.04 -4.05 23.33
N LEU A 148 -6.58 -2.92 23.87
CA LEU A 148 -7.35 -2.03 24.76
C LEU A 148 -8.41 -1.18 24.04
N GLY A 149 -8.46 -1.22 22.71
CA GLY A 149 -9.42 -0.44 21.90
C GLY A 149 -9.04 1.03 21.75
N LEU A 150 -7.74 1.37 21.80
CA LEU A 150 -7.22 2.73 21.73
C LEU A 150 -6.72 3.10 20.33
N GLY A 151 -6.74 4.40 20.02
CA GLY A 151 -6.36 4.96 18.73
C GLY A 151 -4.88 5.32 18.59
N VAL A 152 -4.34 5.15 17.38
CA VAL A 152 -3.04 5.70 16.97
C VAL A 152 -3.22 6.54 15.70
N LYS A 153 -2.84 7.81 15.75
CA LYS A 153 -2.86 8.75 14.61
C LYS A 153 -1.46 9.00 14.06
N THR A 154 -1.36 9.21 12.76
CA THR A 154 -0.11 9.61 12.06
C THR A 154 -0.37 10.66 10.97
N GLY A 155 0.64 11.45 10.62
CA GLY A 155 0.58 12.46 9.56
C GLY A 155 1.13 13.79 10.05
N LEU A 156 0.27 14.82 10.14
CA LEU A 156 0.57 15.99 10.97
C LEU A 156 0.78 15.56 12.45
N PRO A 157 1.71 16.19 13.19
CA PRO A 157 2.51 17.34 12.79
C PRO A 157 3.74 17.04 11.94
N TYR A 158 4.34 18.08 11.34
CA TYR A 158 5.69 18.01 10.77
C TYR A 158 6.70 18.82 11.60
N ILE A 159 7.90 18.27 11.81
CA ILE A 159 9.08 19.00 12.31
C ILE A 159 10.15 19.16 11.21
N TRP A 160 11.09 20.09 11.37
CA TRP A 160 12.21 20.25 10.44
C TRP A 160 13.43 19.46 10.93
N HIS A 161 13.67 18.30 10.33
CA HIS A 161 14.79 17.45 10.71
C HIS A 161 16.09 17.90 10.01
N SER A 162 17.08 18.36 10.79
CA SER A 162 18.31 18.99 10.27
C SER A 162 19.60 18.20 10.47
N LYS A 163 19.57 16.98 11.05
CA LYS A 163 20.77 16.22 11.43
C LYS A 163 20.95 14.98 10.57
N ALA A 164 21.84 15.03 9.58
CA ALA A 164 22.29 13.84 8.87
C ALA A 164 23.34 13.11 9.72
N SER A 165 22.95 12.01 10.37
CA SER A 165 23.88 11.07 11.00
C SER A 165 24.71 10.32 9.94
N ASN A 166 25.91 9.85 10.31
CA ASN A 166 26.81 9.17 9.36
C ASN A 166 26.24 7.78 9.01
N PRO A 167 25.86 7.52 7.75
CA PRO A 167 25.19 6.27 7.36
C PRO A 167 26.05 5.02 7.59
N PHE A 168 27.38 5.11 7.54
CA PHE A 168 28.27 3.97 7.83
C PHE A 168 28.35 3.62 9.33
N VAL A 169 28.07 4.59 10.21
CA VAL A 169 27.94 4.36 11.65
C VAL A 169 26.54 3.82 11.94
N ASN A 170 25.52 4.41 11.34
CA ASN A 170 24.13 3.95 11.42
C ASN A 170 24.00 2.47 11.01
N LEU A 171 24.56 2.07 9.87
CA LEU A 171 24.51 0.68 9.38
C LEU A 171 25.11 -0.33 10.38
N LYS A 172 26.15 0.07 11.13
CA LYS A 172 26.74 -0.77 12.19
C LYS A 172 25.86 -0.91 13.43
N LYS A 173 24.94 0.03 13.71
CA LYS A 173 23.95 -0.07 14.78
C LYS A 173 22.67 -0.78 14.34
N GLU A 174 22.31 -0.61 13.07
CA GLU A 174 21.04 -1.07 12.50
C GLU A 174 21.08 -2.50 11.92
N TYR A 175 22.21 -3.03 11.43
CA TYR A 175 22.22 -4.28 10.65
C TYR A 175 21.56 -5.49 11.35
N LYS A 176 21.74 -5.65 12.67
CA LYS A 176 21.05 -6.69 13.46
C LYS A 176 19.55 -6.42 13.59
N GLY A 177 19.14 -5.15 13.75
CA GLY A 177 17.74 -4.74 13.72
C GLY A 177 17.09 -5.02 12.38
N ILE A 178 17.72 -4.62 11.28
CA ILE A 178 17.27 -4.88 9.90
C ILE A 178 17.09 -6.38 9.65
N TYR A 179 18.02 -7.21 10.14
CA TYR A 179 17.96 -8.66 9.99
C TYR A 179 16.86 -9.30 10.84
N TRP A 180 16.84 -9.02 12.15
CA TRP A 180 15.85 -9.61 13.07
C TRP A 180 14.44 -9.06 12.87
N GLN A 181 14.28 -7.90 12.25
CA GLN A 181 12.97 -7.32 11.95
C GLN A 181 12.09 -8.26 11.12
N GLU A 182 12.70 -9.09 10.27
CA GLU A 182 12.01 -10.06 9.42
C GLU A 182 11.39 -11.24 10.21
N ASP A 183 11.81 -11.48 11.46
CA ASP A 183 11.15 -12.41 12.40
C ASP A 183 10.31 -11.65 13.47
N ILE A 184 10.75 -10.46 13.90
CA ILE A 184 10.08 -9.64 14.92
C ILE A 184 8.71 -9.11 14.44
N ILE A 185 8.57 -8.67 13.18
CA ILE A 185 7.30 -8.16 12.67
C ILE A 185 6.24 -9.27 12.55
N PRO A 186 6.54 -10.45 11.97
CA PRO A 186 5.64 -11.60 12.04
C PRO A 186 5.27 -12.00 13.48
N PHE A 187 6.18 -11.87 14.45
CA PHE A 187 5.84 -12.06 15.87
C PHE A 187 4.76 -11.05 16.31
N PHE A 188 5.01 -9.74 16.23
CA PHE A 188 4.05 -8.73 16.69
C PHE A 188 2.70 -8.77 15.93
N GLN A 189 2.70 -9.13 14.64
CA GLN A 189 1.47 -9.31 13.85
C GLN A 189 0.60 -10.49 14.33
N ASN A 190 1.16 -11.44 15.08
CA ASN A 190 0.45 -12.61 15.61
C ASN A 190 0.31 -12.61 17.15
N VAL A 191 0.73 -11.54 17.84
CA VAL A 191 0.50 -11.43 19.29
C VAL A 191 -1.00 -11.29 19.57
N THR A 192 -1.51 -12.22 20.37
CA THR A 192 -2.85 -12.14 20.98
C THR A 192 -2.68 -12.00 22.48
N LEU A 193 -3.13 -10.89 23.06
CA LEU A 193 -3.11 -10.69 24.52
C LEU A 193 -4.40 -11.24 25.16
N PRO A 194 -4.31 -11.90 26.35
CA PRO A 194 -5.46 -12.40 27.11
C PRO A 194 -6.43 -11.28 27.53
N LYS A 195 -7.73 -11.58 27.64
CA LYS A 195 -8.80 -10.57 27.90
C LYS A 195 -8.71 -9.92 29.28
N GLU A 196 -8.02 -10.56 30.21
CA GLU A 196 -7.72 -10.08 31.57
C GLU A 196 -6.63 -9.00 31.61
N CYS A 197 -5.92 -8.75 30.50
CA CYS A 197 -4.89 -7.71 30.35
C CYS A 197 -5.48 -6.29 30.24
N THR A 198 -6.42 -5.94 31.11
CA THR A 198 -7.23 -4.72 31.06
C THR A 198 -6.50 -3.40 31.30
N THR A 199 -5.16 -3.38 31.41
CA THR A 199 -4.35 -2.17 31.61
C THR A 199 -3.06 -2.23 30.79
N PRO A 200 -2.41 -1.09 30.47
CA PRO A 200 -1.14 -1.07 29.76
C PRO A 200 -0.04 -1.83 30.48
N GLN A 201 0.03 -1.77 31.82
CA GLN A 201 0.98 -2.56 32.61
C GLN A 201 0.78 -4.06 32.41
N LYS A 202 -0.45 -4.57 32.60
CA LYS A 202 -0.75 -6.00 32.41
C LYS A 202 -0.43 -6.46 30.99
N CYS A 203 -0.81 -5.65 30.01
CA CYS A 203 -0.49 -5.89 28.60
C CYS A 203 1.03 -5.97 28.35
N TYR A 204 1.81 -5.04 28.91
CA TYR A 204 3.26 -4.98 28.68
C TYR A 204 4.01 -6.11 29.41
N ILE A 205 3.56 -6.47 30.62
CA ILE A 205 4.06 -7.64 31.34
C ILE A 205 3.76 -8.92 30.56
N GLU A 206 2.55 -9.13 30.05
CA GLU A 206 2.23 -10.33 29.27
C GLU A 206 3.00 -10.37 27.94
N LEU A 207 3.10 -9.23 27.26
CA LEU A 207 3.92 -9.07 26.07
C LEU A 207 5.40 -9.39 26.33
N SER A 208 5.94 -9.06 27.51
CA SER A 208 7.32 -9.43 27.88
C SER A 208 7.51 -10.95 27.91
N LYS A 209 6.58 -11.71 28.52
CA LYS A 209 6.62 -13.19 28.53
C LYS A 209 6.65 -13.76 27.12
N LEU A 210 5.81 -13.22 26.22
CA LEU A 210 5.77 -13.61 24.81
C LEU A 210 7.07 -13.25 24.07
N VAL A 211 7.69 -12.10 24.37
CA VAL A 211 9.02 -11.73 23.86
C VAL A 211 10.08 -12.72 24.35
N LYS A 212 10.08 -13.09 25.64
CA LYS A 212 11.03 -14.06 26.20
C LYS A 212 10.88 -15.44 25.56
N GLU A 213 9.65 -15.92 25.40
CA GLU A 213 9.36 -17.24 24.86
C GLU A 213 9.62 -17.33 23.34
N LYS A 214 9.19 -16.33 22.56
CA LYS A 214 9.21 -16.39 21.09
C LYS A 214 10.43 -15.74 20.45
N LEU A 215 11.01 -14.69 21.06
CA LEU A 215 12.18 -13.97 20.54
C LEU A 215 13.48 -14.29 21.29
N GLY A 216 13.42 -14.75 22.54
CA GLY A 216 14.59 -15.28 23.28
C GLY A 216 15.47 -16.25 22.48
N PRO A 217 14.88 -17.24 21.75
CA PRO A 217 15.63 -18.15 20.88
C PRO A 217 16.40 -17.52 19.70
N ILE A 218 16.20 -16.22 19.41
CA ILE A 218 16.91 -15.50 18.33
C ILE A 218 18.27 -14.98 18.83
N ASP A 219 18.31 -14.40 20.03
CA ASP A 219 19.51 -13.87 20.71
C ASP A 219 19.17 -13.65 22.21
N PRO A 220 20.03 -14.05 23.17
CA PRO A 220 19.80 -13.83 24.61
C PRO A 220 19.52 -12.37 25.00
N TYR A 221 19.83 -11.42 24.12
CA TYR A 221 19.34 -10.05 24.17
C TYR A 221 17.83 -9.94 24.43
N PHE A 222 16.99 -10.77 23.80
CA PHE A 222 15.53 -10.68 23.94
C PHE A 222 15.04 -11.20 25.30
N GLU A 223 15.75 -12.16 25.90
CA GLU A 223 15.48 -12.58 27.29
C GLU A 223 15.77 -11.43 28.26
N LYS A 224 16.94 -10.80 28.13
CA LYS A 224 17.32 -9.61 28.90
C LYS A 224 16.38 -8.43 28.66
N LEU A 225 15.91 -8.24 27.44
CA LEU A 225 14.95 -7.19 27.08
C LEU A 225 13.59 -7.45 27.75
N SER A 226 13.10 -8.70 27.75
CA SER A 226 11.89 -9.07 28.51
C SER A 226 12.04 -8.75 30.00
N ASP A 227 13.17 -9.10 30.61
CA ASP A 227 13.36 -8.84 32.04
C ASP A 227 13.39 -7.33 32.32
N ALA A 228 14.02 -6.55 31.45
CA ALA A 228 13.97 -5.08 31.49
C ALA A 228 12.60 -4.48 31.19
N MET A 229 11.74 -5.14 30.39
CA MET A 229 10.35 -4.74 30.17
C MET A 229 9.51 -4.90 31.45
N VAL A 230 9.77 -5.91 32.28
CA VAL A 230 9.14 -6.05 33.60
C VAL A 230 9.68 -4.98 34.55
N THR A 231 11.00 -4.85 34.68
CA THR A 231 11.62 -3.82 35.55
C THR A 231 11.22 -2.39 35.17
N TRP A 232 10.93 -2.12 33.90
CA TRP A 232 10.35 -0.83 33.47
C TRP A 232 8.96 -0.60 34.05
N ILE A 233 8.10 -1.61 34.11
CA ILE A 233 6.76 -1.51 34.71
C ILE A 233 6.86 -1.38 36.23
N ASP A 234 7.75 -2.14 36.88
CA ASP A 234 8.02 -2.01 38.32
C ASP A 234 8.42 -0.56 38.68
N ALA A 235 9.39 0.00 37.94
CA ALA A 235 9.87 1.38 38.12
C ALA A 235 8.83 2.43 37.67
N TRP A 236 7.94 2.10 36.73
CA TRP A 236 6.83 2.98 36.36
C TRP A 236 5.84 3.07 37.51
N ASP A 237 5.38 1.95 38.07
CA ASP A 237 4.37 1.96 39.12
C ASP A 237 4.93 2.50 40.46
N GLU A 238 6.24 2.33 40.74
CA GLU A 238 6.93 3.00 41.86
C GLU A 238 6.90 4.54 41.72
N LEU A 239 7.21 5.07 40.54
CA LEU A 239 7.29 6.52 40.28
C LEU A 239 5.95 7.17 39.93
N ASN A 240 4.92 6.38 39.63
CA ASN A 240 3.61 6.85 39.18
C ASN A 240 2.45 6.13 39.93
N PRO A 241 2.43 6.13 41.28
CA PRO A 241 1.47 5.35 42.07
C PRO A 241 0.03 5.77 41.82
N SER A 242 -0.88 4.80 41.84
CA SER A 242 -2.32 5.00 41.61
C SER A 242 -2.96 5.91 42.68
N THR A 243 -3.68 6.94 42.25
CA THR A 243 -4.33 7.93 43.13
C THR A 243 -5.49 7.37 43.97
N ASP A 244 -5.96 6.16 43.66
CA ASP A 244 -7.07 5.48 44.34
C ASP A 244 -6.75 5.11 45.81
N GLY A 245 -5.49 5.26 46.23
CA GLY A 245 -5.04 5.06 47.62
C GLY A 245 -5.30 6.23 48.58
N VAL A 246 -5.80 7.40 48.13
CA VAL A 246 -6.01 8.57 49.01
C VAL A 246 -7.34 8.46 49.79
N THR A 247 -7.41 7.48 50.69
CA THR A 247 -8.46 7.44 51.73
C THR A 247 -8.35 8.64 52.66
N THR A 248 -9.49 9.21 53.03
CA THR A 248 -9.63 10.45 53.83
C THR A 248 -8.86 10.43 55.15
N ALA A 249 -7.67 11.04 55.16
CA ALA A 249 -6.95 11.36 56.39
C ALA A 249 -7.63 12.55 57.10
N LYS A 250 -8.30 12.27 58.23
CA LYS A 250 -8.72 13.34 59.16
C LYS A 250 -7.48 14.02 59.75
N ALA A 251 -7.57 15.34 59.95
CA ALA A 251 -6.49 16.11 60.53
C ALA A 251 -6.40 15.98 62.07
N GLU A 252 -5.23 16.37 62.59
CA GLU A 252 -4.90 16.67 64.00
C GLU A 252 -4.82 15.51 65.04
N PRO A 253 -4.01 15.67 66.11
CA PRO A 253 -2.78 16.47 66.25
C PRO A 253 -1.59 15.72 66.89
N SER A 254 -0.47 16.43 67.05
CA SER A 254 0.86 15.93 67.42
C SER A 254 1.02 15.34 68.84
N LYS A 255 2.01 14.42 68.98
CA LYS A 255 2.80 14.18 70.22
C LYS A 255 4.15 13.51 69.87
N SER A 256 5.04 13.35 70.86
CA SER A 256 6.50 13.39 70.65
C SER A 256 7.32 12.26 71.30
N LYS A 257 8.54 12.05 70.74
CA LYS A 257 9.63 11.15 71.22
C LYS A 257 9.28 9.64 71.08
N THR A 258 10.20 8.66 71.12
CA THR A 258 11.63 8.65 71.51
C THR A 258 12.45 7.62 70.70
N THR A 259 13.78 7.67 70.79
CA THR A 259 14.79 6.81 70.16
C THR A 259 14.72 5.32 70.55
N THR A 260 15.06 4.40 69.62
CA THR A 260 15.96 3.27 69.92
C THR A 260 16.66 2.75 68.65
N THR A 261 17.81 2.08 68.82
CA THR A 261 18.68 1.55 67.76
C THR A 261 18.71 0.02 67.82
N THR A 262 18.80 -0.67 66.67
CA THR A 262 19.57 -1.92 66.59
C THR A 262 19.98 -2.23 65.15
N SER A 263 21.17 -2.81 64.99
CA SER A 263 21.69 -3.35 63.73
C SER A 263 21.95 -4.85 63.90
N THR A 264 21.91 -5.63 62.82
CA THR A 264 22.58 -6.93 62.79
C THR A 264 22.98 -7.30 61.37
N THR A 265 24.23 -7.69 61.20
CA THR A 265 24.81 -8.15 59.92
C THR A 265 25.14 -9.63 60.02
N ALA A 266 24.98 -10.39 58.94
CA ALA A 266 25.47 -11.77 58.86
C ALA A 266 26.01 -12.07 57.45
N LEU A 267 27.29 -12.43 57.37
CA LEU A 267 27.90 -13.03 56.17
C LEU A 267 27.93 -14.54 56.34
N HIS A 268 27.85 -15.30 55.24
CA HIS A 268 28.56 -16.59 55.12
C HIS A 268 29.08 -16.83 53.69
N ARG A 269 30.00 -17.80 53.53
CA ARG A 269 30.89 -17.97 52.36
C ARG A 269 30.68 -19.32 51.64
N HIS A 270 31.10 -19.38 50.36
CA HIS A 270 31.34 -20.63 49.61
C HIS A 270 32.42 -21.52 50.25
N PRO A 271 32.34 -22.86 50.09
CA PRO A 271 33.01 -23.60 48.97
C PRO A 271 32.20 -24.79 48.40
N SER A 272 32.57 -25.53 47.33
CA SER A 272 33.35 -25.23 46.10
C SER A 272 33.26 -26.40 45.07
N THR A 273 33.43 -26.10 43.77
CA THR A 273 33.98 -26.96 42.67
C THR A 273 33.65 -28.46 42.54
N LEU A 274 33.19 -28.90 41.35
CA LEU A 274 33.85 -29.99 40.60
C LEU A 274 33.54 -29.96 39.08
N ASN A 275 34.43 -30.54 38.27
CA ASN A 275 34.35 -30.64 36.79
C ASN A 275 33.76 -31.98 36.31
N ARG A 276 33.18 -32.01 35.09
CA ARG A 276 33.34 -33.13 34.14
C ARG A 276 33.07 -32.74 32.68
N HIS A 277 33.84 -33.31 31.76
CA HIS A 277 33.61 -33.24 30.30
C HIS A 277 32.96 -34.52 29.78
N ILE A 278 32.10 -34.41 28.76
CA ILE A 278 31.77 -35.48 27.79
C ILE A 278 31.80 -34.87 26.37
N ARG A 279 32.07 -35.69 25.35
CA ARG A 279 32.42 -35.28 23.96
C ARG A 279 31.19 -35.13 23.05
N PRO A 280 31.26 -34.33 21.96
CA PRO A 280 30.18 -34.18 20.99
C PRO A 280 30.04 -35.39 20.04
N GLN A 281 28.84 -35.54 19.45
CA GLN A 281 28.57 -36.50 18.37
C GLN A 281 28.79 -35.91 16.96
N GLN A 282 28.78 -36.78 15.96
CA GLN A 282 29.20 -36.51 14.58
C GLN A 282 28.11 -35.83 13.73
N THR A 283 28.51 -35.02 12.76
CA THR A 283 27.64 -34.49 11.70
C THR A 283 28.01 -35.10 10.33
N HIS A 284 26.99 -35.48 9.55
CA HIS A 284 27.19 -36.16 8.26
C HIS A 284 27.65 -35.21 7.14
N THR A 285 28.51 -35.72 6.26
CA THR A 285 29.12 -34.97 5.15
C THR A 285 28.24 -35.00 3.89
N ILE A 286 27.90 -33.85 3.30
CA ILE A 286 27.17 -33.78 2.02
C ILE A 286 28.02 -33.10 0.92
N THR A 287 28.61 -33.95 0.08
CA THR A 287 29.06 -33.75 -1.32
C THR A 287 29.75 -32.43 -1.73
N THR A 288 31.03 -32.56 -2.10
CA THR A 288 31.99 -31.53 -2.56
C THR A 288 31.60 -30.70 -3.80
N LYS A 289 30.54 -31.07 -4.54
CA LYS A 289 30.18 -30.41 -5.82
C LYS A 289 29.57 -29.02 -5.62
N THR A 290 28.77 -28.81 -4.58
CA THR A 290 28.15 -27.50 -4.27
C THR A 290 29.22 -26.45 -3.96
N THR A 291 30.26 -26.85 -3.22
CA THR A 291 31.41 -25.98 -2.87
C THR A 291 32.14 -25.47 -4.11
N GLN A 292 32.37 -26.33 -5.12
CA GLN A 292 33.02 -25.92 -6.36
C GLN A 292 32.20 -24.88 -7.14
N PHE A 293 30.87 -25.04 -7.21
CA PHE A 293 30.00 -24.09 -7.90
C PHE A 293 29.95 -22.72 -7.19
N ILE A 294 29.86 -22.74 -5.86
CA ILE A 294 29.92 -21.53 -5.02
C ILE A 294 31.29 -20.84 -5.17
N THR A 295 32.40 -21.58 -5.15
CA THR A 295 33.75 -21.02 -5.33
C THR A 295 33.92 -20.41 -6.72
N LEU A 296 33.41 -21.05 -7.78
CA LEU A 296 33.45 -20.52 -9.15
C LEU A 296 32.60 -19.24 -9.28
N PHE A 297 31.39 -19.24 -8.73
CA PHE A 297 30.52 -18.06 -8.70
C PHE A 297 31.16 -16.89 -7.95
N ILE A 298 31.67 -17.12 -6.73
CA ILE A 298 32.38 -16.11 -5.94
C ILE A 298 33.62 -15.59 -6.68
N THR A 299 34.36 -16.44 -7.38
CA THR A 299 35.57 -16.04 -8.12
C THR A 299 35.24 -15.19 -9.35
N THR A 300 34.24 -15.59 -10.13
CA THR A 300 33.73 -14.80 -11.27
C THR A 300 33.13 -13.47 -10.80
N PHE A 301 32.35 -13.46 -9.72
CA PHE A 301 31.76 -12.25 -9.13
C PHE A 301 32.83 -11.28 -8.59
N LYS A 302 33.82 -11.79 -7.84
CA LYS A 302 35.01 -11.02 -7.41
C LYS A 302 35.76 -10.43 -8.61
N THR A 303 35.84 -11.15 -9.72
CA THR A 303 36.52 -10.69 -10.94
C THR A 303 35.71 -9.61 -11.66
N LEU A 304 34.38 -9.75 -11.75
CA LEU A 304 33.48 -8.76 -12.32
C LEU A 304 33.50 -7.45 -11.52
N ILE A 305 33.51 -7.55 -10.19
CA ILE A 305 33.65 -6.42 -9.27
C ILE A 305 35.03 -5.76 -9.40
N LYS A 306 36.14 -6.54 -9.41
CA LYS A 306 37.50 -6.03 -9.66
C LYS A 306 37.71 -5.46 -11.08
N LYS A 307 36.77 -5.67 -12.00
CA LYS A 307 36.73 -4.99 -13.31
C LYS A 307 36.01 -3.66 -13.19
N ARG A 308 34.71 -3.66 -12.81
CA ARG A 308 33.90 -2.43 -12.64
C ARG A 308 34.47 -1.42 -11.63
N ILE A 309 35.18 -1.87 -10.59
CA ILE A 309 35.85 -0.97 -9.63
C ILE A 309 37.02 -0.22 -10.27
N ARG A 310 37.77 -0.84 -11.19
CA ARG A 310 38.94 -0.21 -11.82
C ARG A 310 38.57 0.97 -12.71
N ASP A 311 37.35 0.95 -13.25
CA ASP A 311 36.80 1.98 -14.12
C ASP A 311 36.32 3.23 -13.33
N PHE A 312 36.28 3.16 -11.98
CA PHE A 312 35.88 4.26 -11.10
C PHE A 312 37.02 4.64 -10.13
N GLN A 313 37.78 5.68 -10.47
CA GLN A 313 38.79 6.28 -9.58
C GLN A 313 38.14 7.03 -8.41
N ILE A 314 37.73 6.30 -7.36
CA ILE A 314 37.22 6.84 -6.10
C ILE A 314 38.17 6.43 -4.97
N PRO A 315 38.85 7.37 -4.27
CA PRO A 315 39.94 7.04 -3.33
C PRO A 315 39.60 6.05 -2.21
N HIS A 316 38.35 6.01 -1.77
CA HIS A 316 37.93 5.24 -0.59
C HIS A 316 37.61 3.76 -0.86
N VAL A 317 37.60 3.30 -2.13
CA VAL A 317 37.19 1.93 -2.48
C VAL A 317 38.15 0.86 -1.94
N ASN A 318 39.44 1.18 -1.82
CA ASN A 318 40.43 0.25 -1.23
C ASN A 318 40.15 -0.02 0.26
N LEU A 319 39.67 0.98 1.01
CA LEU A 319 39.30 0.80 2.43
C LEU A 319 38.04 -0.07 2.56
N ALA A 320 37.05 0.12 1.69
CA ALA A 320 35.87 -0.75 1.64
C ALA A 320 36.25 -2.20 1.29
N LEU A 321 37.10 -2.40 0.28
CA LEU A 321 37.60 -3.74 -0.10
C LEU A 321 38.41 -4.42 1.01
N TYR A 322 39.17 -3.66 1.80
CA TYR A 322 39.91 -4.18 2.96
C TYR A 322 38.98 -4.61 4.10
N MET A 323 37.95 -3.82 4.41
CA MET A 323 36.94 -4.17 5.43
C MET A 323 36.06 -5.35 5.00
N ILE A 324 35.72 -5.50 3.72
CA ILE A 324 34.97 -6.65 3.18
C ILE A 324 35.79 -7.96 3.27
N GLN A 325 37.12 -7.88 3.20
CA GLN A 325 38.00 -9.06 3.24
C GLN A 325 38.39 -9.49 4.66
N SER A 326 38.24 -8.63 5.67
CA SER A 326 38.68 -8.86 7.05
C SER A 326 37.57 -9.22 8.04
N ASN A 327 36.29 -9.16 7.67
CA ASN A 327 35.18 -9.47 8.59
C ASN A 327 33.95 -10.03 7.84
N ASN A 328 33.47 -11.22 8.26
CA ASN A 328 32.29 -11.88 7.69
C ASN A 328 30.98 -11.09 7.88
N GLU A 329 30.81 -10.37 9.00
CA GLU A 329 29.61 -9.54 9.20
C GLU A 329 29.64 -8.32 8.28
N ILE A 330 30.80 -7.69 8.09
CA ILE A 330 30.94 -6.61 7.10
C ILE A 330 30.65 -7.12 5.69
N ARG A 331 31.04 -8.37 5.37
CA ARG A 331 30.67 -8.99 4.10
C ARG A 331 29.15 -9.13 3.95
N LYS A 332 28.43 -9.65 4.96
CA LYS A 332 26.94 -9.69 4.95
C LYS A 332 26.34 -8.30 4.77
N MET A 333 26.84 -7.29 5.49
CA MET A 333 26.37 -5.90 5.37
C MET A 333 26.52 -5.37 3.93
N TRP A 334 27.59 -5.71 3.22
CA TRP A 334 27.77 -5.33 1.81
C TRP A 334 26.95 -6.17 0.84
N GLU A 335 26.70 -7.45 1.13
CA GLU A 335 25.75 -8.28 0.39
C GLU A 335 24.32 -7.69 0.49
N TRP A 336 23.91 -7.20 1.68
CA TRP A 336 22.68 -6.43 1.87
C TRP A 336 22.67 -5.08 1.13
N VAL A 337 23.75 -4.28 1.16
CA VAL A 337 23.83 -3.03 0.38
C VAL A 337 23.74 -3.30 -1.13
N ILE A 338 24.22 -4.45 -1.61
CA ILE A 338 24.05 -4.90 -3.00
C ILE A 338 22.60 -5.31 -3.28
N ILE A 339 21.94 -6.04 -2.36
CA ILE A 339 20.51 -6.39 -2.45
C ILE A 339 19.66 -5.12 -2.51
N VAL A 340 19.80 -4.19 -1.57
CA VAL A 340 19.05 -2.92 -1.55
C VAL A 340 19.30 -2.12 -2.82
N LYS A 341 20.54 -2.09 -3.33
CA LYS A 341 20.85 -1.43 -4.61
C LYS A 341 20.23 -2.15 -5.81
N LEU A 342 20.05 -3.48 -5.76
CA LEU A 342 19.34 -4.26 -6.78
C LEU A 342 17.82 -4.03 -6.69
N SER A 343 17.20 -4.11 -5.51
CA SER A 343 15.76 -3.83 -5.30
C SER A 343 15.39 -2.39 -5.66
N LEU A 344 16.26 -1.40 -5.37
CA LEU A 344 16.08 -0.03 -5.83
C LEU A 344 16.35 0.14 -7.34
N HIS A 345 17.23 -0.68 -7.94
CA HIS A 345 17.31 -0.76 -9.40
C HIS A 345 16.07 -1.45 -10.01
N ILE A 346 15.46 -2.42 -9.33
CA ILE A 346 14.20 -3.03 -9.74
C ILE A 346 13.07 -1.99 -9.65
N SER A 347 12.90 -1.29 -8.54
CA SER A 347 11.92 -0.18 -8.43
C SER A 347 12.10 0.86 -9.55
N SER A 348 13.33 1.38 -9.74
CA SER A 348 13.62 2.37 -10.79
C SER A 348 13.70 1.82 -12.23
N SER A 349 13.72 0.49 -12.42
CA SER A 349 13.72 -0.16 -13.74
C SER A 349 12.43 -0.86 -14.09
N VAL A 350 11.55 -1.23 -13.16
CA VAL A 350 10.17 -1.66 -13.45
C VAL A 350 9.44 -0.52 -14.16
N SER A 351 9.70 0.72 -13.73
CA SER A 351 9.38 1.98 -14.43
C SER A 351 9.85 2.05 -15.90
N LYS A 352 10.82 1.23 -16.35
CA LYS A 352 11.51 1.38 -17.66
C LYS A 352 11.77 0.09 -18.46
N ALA A 353 11.58 -1.10 -17.90
CA ALA A 353 12.14 -2.36 -18.42
C ALA A 353 11.12 -3.48 -18.73
N GLN A 354 9.86 -3.39 -18.30
CA GLN A 354 8.77 -4.30 -18.76
C GLN A 354 8.35 -4.04 -20.23
N ILE A 355 9.29 -3.63 -21.09
CA ILE A 355 9.01 -3.17 -22.46
C ILE A 355 9.55 -4.13 -23.53
N LEU A 356 10.53 -4.99 -23.20
CA LEU A 356 11.21 -5.89 -24.15
C LEU A 356 11.51 -7.28 -23.54
N LEU A 357 10.67 -8.27 -23.83
CA LEU A 357 11.06 -9.69 -23.98
C LEU A 357 9.87 -10.48 -24.58
N PRO A 358 9.96 -10.98 -25.83
CA PRO A 358 9.02 -11.98 -26.33
C PRO A 358 9.44 -13.38 -25.83
N LEU A 359 8.52 -14.09 -25.18
CA LEU A 359 8.70 -15.50 -24.84
C LEU A 359 8.49 -16.37 -26.09
N ASN A 360 9.55 -17.05 -26.56
CA ASN A 360 9.50 -18.43 -27.08
C ASN A 360 10.90 -18.95 -27.46
N TYR A 361 10.99 -20.27 -27.66
CA TYR A 361 12.20 -21.09 -27.93
C TYR A 361 13.07 -21.48 -26.72
N ILE A 362 12.64 -22.55 -26.03
CA ILE A 362 13.56 -23.58 -25.53
C ILE A 362 13.40 -24.79 -26.45
N SER A 363 14.48 -25.21 -27.12
CA SER A 363 14.49 -26.42 -27.96
C SER A 363 14.90 -27.64 -27.15
N SER A 364 14.05 -28.66 -27.12
CA SER A 364 14.44 -30.00 -26.65
C SER A 364 15.31 -30.68 -27.71
N SER A 365 16.36 -31.38 -27.27
CA SER A 365 17.30 -32.06 -28.15
C SER A 365 17.19 -33.58 -28.04
N SER A 366 16.98 -34.25 -29.19
CA SER A 366 17.16 -35.70 -29.33
C SER A 366 17.54 -36.03 -30.79
N PRO A 367 18.43 -37.01 -31.08
CA PRO A 367 19.15 -37.03 -32.36
C PRO A 367 18.69 -38.09 -33.38
N ARG A 368 18.70 -37.68 -34.67
CA ARG A 368 18.95 -38.48 -35.90
C ARG A 368 18.10 -39.74 -36.17
N ARG A 369 17.42 -39.77 -37.33
CA ARG A 369 17.81 -40.65 -38.49
C ARG A 369 17.00 -40.39 -39.78
N ASN A 370 17.75 -40.09 -40.85
CA ASN A 370 17.67 -40.60 -42.23
C ASN A 370 16.37 -40.63 -43.10
N LEU A 371 16.56 -40.07 -44.31
CA LEU A 371 16.22 -40.57 -45.66
C LEU A 371 14.86 -40.29 -46.35
N HIS A 372 15.00 -39.83 -47.61
CA HIS A 372 14.09 -39.98 -48.77
C HIS A 372 12.73 -39.23 -48.81
N ARG A 373 12.12 -38.94 -49.99
CA ARG A 373 12.61 -38.54 -51.35
C ARG A 373 11.39 -38.10 -52.21
N TYR A 374 11.59 -37.19 -53.18
CA TYR A 374 10.58 -36.71 -54.18
C TYR A 374 9.36 -35.92 -53.62
N GLY A 375 8.69 -35.05 -54.39
CA GLY A 375 9.08 -34.46 -55.69
C GLY A 375 7.96 -33.69 -56.44
N HIS A 376 8.38 -32.71 -57.26
CA HIS A 376 7.66 -32.09 -58.41
C HIS A 376 6.39 -31.22 -58.14
N GLN A 377 6.40 -29.93 -58.52
CA GLN A 377 5.87 -29.30 -59.78
C GLN A 377 4.35 -28.96 -59.71
N ARG A 378 3.80 -27.92 -60.36
CA ARG A 378 4.27 -26.96 -61.40
C ARG A 378 3.43 -25.65 -61.35
N ARG A 379 3.98 -24.52 -61.85
CA ARG A 379 3.44 -23.50 -62.82
C ARG A 379 1.90 -23.24 -62.90
N HIS A 380 1.33 -22.08 -63.28
CA HIS A 380 1.77 -20.78 -63.87
C HIS A 380 0.54 -19.82 -63.87
N THR A 381 0.53 -18.51 -64.18
CA THR A 381 1.58 -17.50 -64.53
C THR A 381 1.30 -16.21 -63.69
N THR A 382 1.33 -14.92 -64.07
CA THR A 382 1.65 -14.09 -65.27
C THR A 382 2.69 -12.99 -64.92
N THR A 383 2.66 -11.83 -65.58
CA THR A 383 3.72 -10.80 -65.71
C THR A 383 3.11 -9.47 -66.22
N PRO A 384 3.85 -8.33 -66.31
CA PRO A 384 4.90 -7.79 -65.43
C PRO A 384 4.81 -6.25 -65.21
N LEU A 385 5.66 -5.68 -64.35
CA LEU A 385 6.29 -4.36 -64.56
C LEU A 385 7.60 -4.25 -63.74
N GLN A 386 8.60 -3.51 -64.25
CA GLN A 386 9.97 -3.44 -63.73
C GLN A 386 10.70 -2.19 -64.29
N PRO A 387 11.91 -1.80 -63.81
CA PRO A 387 12.39 -1.85 -62.42
C PRO A 387 13.15 -0.57 -62.00
N LYS A 388 13.49 -0.43 -60.70
CA LYS A 388 14.71 0.30 -60.29
C LYS A 388 15.54 -0.53 -59.32
N LYS A 389 16.86 -0.43 -59.47
CA LYS A 389 17.86 -1.41 -58.98
C LYS A 389 18.15 -1.24 -57.49
N THR A 390 18.29 -2.36 -56.78
CA THR A 390 19.04 -2.45 -55.52
C THR A 390 20.13 -3.50 -55.70
N VAL A 391 21.40 -3.13 -55.50
CA VAL A 391 22.53 -4.07 -55.60
C VAL A 391 22.88 -4.58 -54.21
N CYS A 392 22.90 -5.91 -54.06
CA CYS A 392 23.29 -6.57 -52.83
C CYS A 392 24.83 -6.66 -52.71
N ARG A 393 25.34 -6.57 -51.47
CA ARG A 393 26.63 -7.18 -51.10
C ARG A 393 26.42 -8.09 -49.89
N ARG A 394 26.94 -9.33 -49.99
CA ARG A 394 27.13 -10.23 -48.85
C ARG A 394 28.06 -9.57 -47.82
N MET A 395 27.89 -9.94 -46.56
CA MET A 395 29.01 -9.99 -45.62
C MET A 395 28.81 -11.16 -44.66
N GLU A 396 29.91 -11.76 -44.22
CA GLU A 396 29.94 -13.06 -43.54
C GLU A 396 29.94 -12.92 -42.01
N THR A 397 29.61 -13.99 -41.30
CA THR A 397 29.54 -14.02 -39.84
C THR A 397 30.89 -14.33 -39.20
N VAL A 398 31.65 -13.30 -38.85
CA VAL A 398 32.74 -13.36 -37.87
C VAL A 398 32.61 -12.17 -36.91
N GLY A 399 32.75 -12.41 -35.61
CA GLY A 399 32.39 -11.42 -34.57
C GLY A 399 33.51 -10.46 -34.18
N ALA A 400 33.14 -9.20 -33.92
CA ALA A 400 33.97 -8.23 -33.18
C ALA A 400 33.08 -7.21 -32.44
N ILE A 401 33.26 -7.08 -31.12
CA ILE A 401 32.62 -6.02 -30.32
C ILE A 401 33.50 -4.77 -30.41
N LYS A 402 32.98 -3.65 -30.94
CA LYS A 402 33.72 -2.39 -31.05
C LYS A 402 33.28 -1.39 -29.98
N ILE A 403 34.19 -1.08 -29.06
CA ILE A 403 34.01 -0.09 -27.99
C ILE A 403 34.43 1.29 -28.51
N ILE A 404 33.70 2.34 -28.14
CA ILE A 404 34.03 3.75 -28.45
C ILE A 404 34.27 4.50 -27.13
N PRO A 405 35.47 5.05 -26.88
CA PRO A 405 35.77 5.81 -25.66
C PRO A 405 35.31 7.27 -25.76
N ARG A 406 34.95 7.89 -24.62
CA ARG A 406 34.70 9.33 -24.53
C ARG A 406 35.99 10.11 -24.30
N GLY A 407 36.24 11.13 -25.12
CA GLY A 407 37.31 12.11 -24.87
C GLY A 407 36.96 13.11 -23.77
N LYS A 408 37.98 13.72 -23.16
CA LYS A 408 37.85 14.84 -22.21
C LYS A 408 37.75 16.17 -22.97
N MET A 409 37.01 17.13 -22.40
CA MET A 409 37.29 18.56 -22.58
C MET A 409 37.27 19.23 -21.20
N MET A 410 38.22 20.13 -20.96
CA MET A 410 38.28 20.95 -19.74
C MET A 410 37.65 22.33 -20.02
N ALA A 411 37.08 22.95 -18.99
CA ALA A 411 36.63 24.33 -19.07
C ALA A 411 37.82 25.30 -18.99
N VAL A 412 37.76 26.40 -19.73
CA VAL A 412 38.70 27.54 -19.66
C VAL A 412 37.86 28.82 -19.52
N SER A 413 38.37 29.77 -18.74
CA SER A 413 37.66 31.00 -18.32
C SER A 413 38.00 32.21 -19.20
N CYS A 414 37.02 33.08 -19.48
CA CYS A 414 37.24 34.54 -19.46
C CYS A 414 35.91 35.33 -19.28
N MET A 415 36.00 36.68 -19.28
CA MET A 415 35.03 37.61 -18.69
C MET A 415 34.03 38.29 -19.65
N HIS A 416 32.93 38.76 -19.04
CA HIS A 416 32.06 39.91 -19.34
C HIS A 416 32.23 40.76 -20.63
N THR A 417 31.08 41.10 -21.24
CA THR A 417 30.69 42.49 -21.60
C THR A 417 29.17 42.61 -21.76
N HIS A 418 28.60 43.82 -21.72
CA HIS A 418 27.17 44.12 -21.98
C HIS A 418 26.88 44.17 -23.50
N ASN A 419 25.66 44.22 -24.06
CA ASN A 419 24.44 44.93 -23.63
C ASN A 419 23.19 44.58 -24.48
N LYS A 420 22.00 45.01 -24.04
CA LYS A 420 20.68 45.15 -24.73
C LYS A 420 19.76 43.92 -24.95
N TYR A 421 18.47 44.22 -24.86
CA TYR A 421 17.23 43.40 -24.93
C TYR A 421 16.70 43.26 -26.39
N PRO A 422 15.68 42.43 -26.74
CA PRO A 422 14.61 41.91 -25.86
C PRO A 422 14.22 40.41 -25.99
N LEU A 423 13.20 40.06 -25.19
CA LEU A 423 12.54 38.76 -24.98
C LEU A 423 12.21 37.94 -26.24
N LEU A 424 12.48 36.63 -26.18
CA LEU A 424 11.84 35.58 -27.00
C LEU A 424 11.59 34.33 -26.15
N ASN A 425 10.39 33.76 -26.25
CA ASN A 425 10.01 32.52 -25.55
C ASN A 425 10.56 31.26 -26.26
N PRO A 426 11.23 30.34 -25.56
CA PRO A 426 11.50 28.99 -26.05
C PRO A 426 10.36 28.04 -25.67
N LEU A 427 9.20 28.19 -26.31
CA LEU A 427 8.28 27.05 -26.48
C LEU A 427 8.89 26.06 -27.49
N ASN A 428 8.42 24.81 -27.44
CA ASN A 428 8.80 23.72 -28.36
C ASN A 428 10.28 23.25 -28.26
N SER A 429 10.59 22.48 -27.22
CA SER A 429 11.48 21.33 -27.39
C SER A 429 10.62 20.07 -27.63
N PRO A 430 10.96 19.20 -28.61
CA PRO A 430 10.12 18.04 -28.94
C PRO A 430 10.26 16.95 -27.87
N PRO A 431 9.16 16.26 -27.47
CA PRO A 431 9.20 15.25 -26.42
C PRO A 431 10.07 14.05 -26.82
N HIS A 432 10.91 13.59 -25.89
CA HIS A 432 11.79 12.44 -26.12
C HIS A 432 10.98 11.18 -26.46
N ARG A 433 11.39 10.45 -27.52
CA ARG A 433 10.69 9.29 -28.13
C ARG A 433 10.24 8.19 -27.16
N HIS A 434 10.83 8.10 -25.96
CA HIS A 434 10.44 7.11 -24.96
C HIS A 434 9.05 7.34 -24.34
N HIS A 435 8.60 8.59 -24.16
CA HIS A 435 7.28 8.85 -23.56
C HIS A 435 6.12 8.45 -24.48
N VAL A 436 6.21 8.79 -25.77
CA VAL A 436 5.16 8.50 -26.77
C VAL A 436 4.90 6.98 -26.89
N CYS A 437 5.94 6.15 -26.73
CA CYS A 437 5.80 4.69 -26.83
C CYS A 437 5.09 4.06 -25.61
N SER A 438 5.19 4.67 -24.42
CA SER A 438 4.47 4.18 -23.23
C SER A 438 2.98 4.54 -23.24
N ILE A 439 2.63 5.77 -23.65
CA ILE A 439 1.26 6.27 -23.66
C ILE A 439 0.32 5.36 -24.48
N ASN A 440 0.75 4.99 -25.69
CA ASN A 440 -0.03 4.11 -26.58
C ASN A 440 -0.26 2.68 -26.03
N ARG A 441 0.57 2.20 -25.09
CA ARG A 441 0.36 0.89 -24.43
C ARG A 441 -0.71 0.93 -23.33
N HIS A 442 -0.94 2.10 -22.72
CA HIS A 442 -1.98 2.24 -21.69
C HIS A 442 -3.36 2.48 -22.32
N GLN A 443 -3.44 3.31 -23.36
CA GLN A 443 -4.67 3.57 -24.11
C GLN A 443 -5.34 2.30 -24.63
N THR A 444 -4.55 1.36 -25.14
CA THR A 444 -5.07 0.10 -25.69
C THR A 444 -5.55 -0.90 -24.64
N ALA A 445 -5.27 -0.65 -23.34
CA ALA A 445 -5.49 -1.56 -22.21
C ALA A 445 -6.56 -1.11 -21.20
N PHE A 446 -7.23 0.03 -21.43
CA PHE A 446 -8.31 0.57 -20.59
C PHE A 446 -9.61 0.73 -21.40
N ASP A 447 -10.75 0.39 -20.78
CA ASP A 447 -12.08 0.91 -21.16
C ASP A 447 -12.56 1.93 -20.11
N ILE A 448 -13.37 2.90 -20.52
CA ILE A 448 -14.08 3.82 -19.62
C ILE A 448 -15.58 3.45 -19.59
N VAL A 449 -16.09 3.03 -18.43
CA VAL A 449 -17.47 2.54 -18.26
C VAL A 449 -18.35 3.60 -17.61
N ILE A 450 -19.37 4.07 -18.33
CA ILE A 450 -20.23 5.21 -17.94
C ILE A 450 -21.70 4.74 -17.90
N PRO A 451 -22.33 4.59 -16.71
CA PRO A 451 -23.78 4.47 -16.62
C PRO A 451 -24.45 5.84 -16.80
N THR A 452 -25.61 5.89 -17.44
CA THR A 452 -26.30 7.17 -17.69
C THR A 452 -27.80 7.03 -17.98
N ILE A 453 -28.52 8.13 -17.77
CA ILE A 453 -29.91 8.36 -18.23
C ILE A 453 -30.02 9.70 -18.99
N ARG A 454 -28.90 10.26 -19.45
CA ARG A 454 -28.76 11.62 -20.00
C ARG A 454 -27.85 11.65 -21.23
N ASN A 455 -27.87 12.76 -21.96
CA ASN A 455 -26.85 13.06 -22.97
C ASN A 455 -25.48 13.26 -22.30
N LEU A 456 -24.42 12.74 -22.90
CA LEU A 456 -23.07 12.75 -22.32
C LEU A 456 -22.29 14.03 -22.67
N ASP A 457 -22.95 15.19 -22.64
CA ASP A 457 -22.33 16.49 -22.98
C ASP A 457 -21.18 16.85 -22.01
N PHE A 458 -21.12 16.22 -20.82
CA PHE A 458 -20.00 16.33 -19.87
C PHE A 458 -18.65 15.85 -20.44
N LEU A 459 -18.68 14.98 -21.46
CA LEU A 459 -17.48 14.48 -22.12
C LEU A 459 -16.68 15.59 -22.83
N GLU A 460 -17.28 16.74 -23.17
CA GLU A 460 -16.51 17.86 -23.74
C GLU A 460 -15.44 18.40 -22.78
N GLN A 461 -15.70 18.43 -21.47
CA GLN A 461 -14.67 18.80 -20.49
C GLN A 461 -13.59 17.72 -20.37
N TRP A 462 -13.97 16.45 -20.50
CA TRP A 462 -13.05 15.31 -20.44
C TRP A 462 -12.34 15.03 -21.77
N ARG A 463 -12.67 15.71 -22.88
CA ARG A 463 -12.11 15.47 -24.21
C ARG A 463 -10.58 15.42 -24.27
N PRO A 464 -9.82 16.30 -23.58
CA PRO A 464 -8.35 16.23 -23.53
C PRO A 464 -7.79 14.95 -22.88
N PHE A 465 -8.61 14.19 -22.15
CA PHE A 465 -8.19 13.05 -21.34
C PHE A 465 -8.84 11.72 -21.76
N PHE A 466 -10.11 11.72 -22.16
CA PHE A 466 -10.87 10.50 -22.46
C PHE A 466 -10.97 10.19 -23.96
N GLN A 467 -10.88 11.17 -24.87
CA GLN A 467 -11.00 10.92 -26.32
C GLN A 467 -10.03 9.85 -26.87
N PRO A 468 -8.81 9.64 -26.33
CA PRO A 468 -7.93 8.54 -26.76
C PRO A 468 -8.27 7.14 -26.23
N TYR A 469 -9.42 6.96 -25.55
CA TYR A 469 -9.85 5.70 -24.94
C TYR A 469 -11.24 5.30 -25.45
N HIS A 470 -11.49 3.99 -25.48
CA HIS A 470 -12.79 3.43 -25.82
C HIS A 470 -13.76 3.57 -24.62
N LEU A 471 -15.01 3.98 -24.90
CA LEU A 471 -16.07 4.12 -23.91
C LEU A 471 -17.09 2.98 -24.01
N ILE A 472 -17.52 2.43 -22.88
CA ILE A 472 -18.67 1.52 -22.79
C ILE A 472 -19.77 2.24 -22.02
N ILE A 473 -20.82 2.63 -22.72
CA ILE A 473 -21.92 3.43 -22.18
C ILE A 473 -23.09 2.49 -21.87
N VAL A 474 -23.56 2.52 -20.63
CA VAL A 474 -24.73 1.74 -20.19
C VAL A 474 -25.90 2.69 -19.96
N GLN A 475 -26.84 2.70 -20.90
CA GLN A 475 -28.10 3.41 -20.79
C GLN A 475 -29.07 2.64 -19.88
N ASP A 476 -29.51 3.30 -18.81
CA ASP A 476 -30.53 2.80 -17.89
C ASP A 476 -31.86 3.53 -18.09
N GLY A 477 -32.92 3.07 -17.42
CA GLY A 477 -34.25 3.64 -17.53
C GLY A 477 -34.99 3.24 -18.81
N ASP A 478 -35.44 4.20 -19.60
CA ASP A 478 -36.25 3.96 -20.81
C ASP A 478 -35.32 3.77 -22.04
N PRO A 479 -35.33 2.59 -22.70
CA PRO A 479 -34.48 2.32 -23.85
C PRO A 479 -34.95 3.00 -25.16
N SER A 480 -36.13 3.63 -25.18
CA SER A 480 -36.61 4.39 -26.34
C SER A 480 -36.04 5.81 -26.43
N ILE A 481 -35.55 6.35 -25.30
CA ILE A 481 -34.88 7.65 -25.25
C ILE A 481 -33.51 7.52 -25.93
N LYS A 482 -33.21 8.39 -26.89
CA LYS A 482 -31.90 8.42 -27.55
C LYS A 482 -30.92 9.28 -26.75
N ILE A 483 -29.89 8.66 -26.20
CA ILE A 483 -28.75 9.36 -25.60
C ILE A 483 -27.78 9.85 -26.69
N ARG A 484 -27.47 11.16 -26.68
CA ARG A 484 -26.38 11.74 -27.48
C ARG A 484 -25.04 11.53 -26.78
N VAL A 485 -24.06 11.08 -27.55
CA VAL A 485 -22.63 11.14 -27.23
C VAL A 485 -21.99 12.21 -28.13
N PRO A 486 -21.07 13.06 -27.65
CA PRO A 486 -20.40 14.03 -28.50
C PRO A 486 -19.52 13.38 -29.59
N GLU A 487 -19.31 14.09 -30.70
CA GLU A 487 -18.60 13.54 -31.87
C GLU A 487 -17.12 13.26 -31.59
N GLY A 488 -16.55 12.32 -32.36
CA GLY A 488 -15.13 11.97 -32.31
C GLY A 488 -14.70 11.10 -31.13
N TYR A 489 -15.64 10.47 -30.43
CA TYR A 489 -15.40 9.41 -29.44
C TYR A 489 -15.57 8.02 -30.07
N ASP A 490 -14.75 7.06 -29.61
CA ASP A 490 -14.89 5.63 -29.90
C ASP A 490 -15.69 4.97 -28.77
N TYR A 491 -16.86 4.40 -29.08
CA TYR A 491 -17.76 3.86 -28.04
C TYR A 491 -18.71 2.77 -28.49
N GLU A 492 -19.07 1.91 -27.54
CA GLU A 492 -20.26 1.05 -27.57
C GLU A 492 -21.33 1.62 -26.61
N LEU A 493 -22.61 1.54 -27.00
CA LEU A 493 -23.74 1.94 -26.15
C LEU A 493 -24.73 0.78 -26.05
N TYR A 494 -25.04 0.39 -24.82
CA TYR A 494 -25.95 -0.70 -24.48
C TYR A 494 -27.11 -0.19 -23.64
N ASN A 495 -28.35 -0.61 -23.95
CA ASN A 495 -29.52 -0.32 -23.12
C ASN A 495 -30.15 -1.64 -22.58
N ARG A 496 -31.24 -1.53 -21.81
CA ARG A 496 -31.94 -2.69 -21.22
C ARG A 496 -32.33 -3.78 -22.24
N ASN A 497 -32.68 -3.42 -23.47
CA ASN A 497 -33.01 -4.41 -24.50
C ASN A 497 -31.77 -5.23 -24.92
N ASP A 498 -30.60 -4.60 -24.99
CA ASP A 498 -29.35 -5.28 -25.29
C ASP A 498 -28.88 -6.18 -24.14
N ILE A 499 -29.00 -5.71 -22.91
CA ILE A 499 -28.73 -6.51 -21.69
C ILE A 499 -29.60 -7.78 -21.70
N ASN A 500 -30.90 -7.63 -21.95
CA ASN A 500 -31.85 -8.75 -22.03
C ASN A 500 -31.55 -9.69 -23.21
N ARG A 501 -31.17 -9.13 -24.37
CA ARG A 501 -30.82 -9.88 -25.59
C ARG A 501 -29.51 -10.66 -25.48
N ILE A 502 -28.53 -10.13 -24.75
CA ILE A 502 -27.18 -10.71 -24.62
C ILE A 502 -27.11 -11.72 -23.47
N LEU A 503 -27.79 -11.47 -22.35
CA LEU A 503 -27.75 -12.35 -21.17
C LEU A 503 -28.95 -13.30 -21.04
N GLY A 504 -30.02 -13.09 -21.81
CA GLY A 504 -31.25 -13.86 -21.69
C GLY A 504 -31.79 -13.86 -20.25
N ALA A 505 -32.01 -15.05 -19.68
CA ALA A 505 -32.45 -15.19 -18.28
C ALA A 505 -31.45 -14.64 -17.25
N LYS A 506 -30.14 -14.60 -17.56
CA LYS A 506 -29.10 -14.06 -16.67
C LYS A 506 -29.16 -12.53 -16.54
N ALA A 507 -29.92 -11.84 -17.40
CA ALA A 507 -30.16 -10.39 -17.29
C ALA A 507 -30.81 -9.97 -15.95
N SER A 508 -31.43 -10.93 -15.26
CA SER A 508 -31.99 -10.77 -13.91
C SER A 508 -30.97 -10.32 -12.85
N CYS A 509 -29.67 -10.61 -13.02
CA CYS A 509 -28.63 -10.13 -12.09
C CYS A 509 -28.23 -8.65 -12.32
N ILE A 510 -28.67 -8.01 -13.41
CA ILE A 510 -28.30 -6.63 -13.75
C ILE A 510 -29.38 -5.64 -13.30
N SER A 511 -29.13 -4.98 -12.17
CA SER A 511 -29.91 -3.91 -11.55
C SER A 511 -30.45 -2.84 -12.51
N PHE A 512 -31.62 -2.27 -12.20
CA PHE A 512 -32.40 -1.39 -13.10
C PHE A 512 -32.92 -0.14 -12.38
N LYS A 513 -32.84 1.02 -13.05
CA LYS A 513 -33.05 2.37 -12.45
C LYS A 513 -32.10 2.66 -11.28
N ASP A 514 -30.85 2.25 -11.47
CA ASP A 514 -29.77 2.30 -10.49
C ASP A 514 -28.36 2.28 -11.15
N GLY A 515 -27.37 2.90 -10.49
CA GLY A 515 -26.00 3.01 -10.99
C GLY A 515 -25.26 1.67 -11.11
N ALA A 516 -25.74 0.63 -10.43
CA ALA A 516 -25.25 -0.75 -10.53
C ALA A 516 -25.36 -1.36 -11.95
N CYS A 517 -26.17 -0.79 -12.85
CA CYS A 517 -26.24 -1.23 -14.25
C CYS A 517 -24.86 -1.25 -14.96
N ARG A 518 -23.91 -0.42 -14.51
CA ARG A 518 -22.51 -0.38 -14.98
C ARG A 518 -21.79 -1.74 -14.94
N CYS A 519 -22.24 -2.69 -14.11
CA CYS A 519 -21.72 -4.06 -14.10
C CYS A 519 -21.82 -4.75 -15.46
N PHE A 520 -22.83 -4.43 -16.29
CA PHE A 520 -22.88 -4.92 -17.66
C PHE A 520 -21.70 -4.44 -18.51
N GLY A 521 -21.27 -3.19 -18.33
CA GLY A 521 -20.07 -2.66 -18.97
C GLY A 521 -18.79 -3.39 -18.54
N PHE A 522 -18.68 -3.73 -17.25
CA PHE A 522 -17.56 -4.53 -16.74
C PHE A 522 -17.53 -5.94 -17.34
N LEU A 523 -18.72 -6.51 -17.56
CA LEU A 523 -18.93 -7.85 -18.07
C LEU A 523 -18.59 -7.99 -19.57
N VAL A 524 -18.98 -7.01 -20.40
CA VAL A 524 -18.70 -7.00 -21.85
C VAL A 524 -17.28 -6.52 -22.19
N SER A 525 -16.70 -5.61 -21.40
CA SER A 525 -15.32 -5.13 -21.56
C SER A 525 -14.34 -6.28 -21.81
N LYS A 526 -13.38 -6.10 -22.72
CA LYS A 526 -12.29 -7.05 -23.00
C LYS A 526 -10.90 -6.46 -22.71
N LYS A 527 -10.85 -5.34 -21.98
CA LYS A 527 -9.62 -4.66 -21.59
C LYS A 527 -9.12 -5.16 -20.23
N LYS A 528 -7.81 -5.05 -20.01
CA LYS A 528 -7.20 -5.44 -18.73
C LYS A 528 -7.66 -4.56 -17.58
N TYR A 529 -7.88 -3.28 -17.82
CA TYR A 529 -8.32 -2.32 -16.81
C TYR A 529 -9.64 -1.67 -17.21
N ILE A 530 -10.43 -1.36 -16.19
CA ILE A 530 -11.63 -0.53 -16.31
C ILE A 530 -11.41 0.71 -15.46
N PHE A 531 -11.82 1.86 -15.96
CA PHE A 531 -12.14 3.05 -15.17
C PHE A 531 -13.65 3.30 -15.29
N THR A 532 -14.33 3.63 -14.19
CA THR A 532 -15.74 3.99 -14.19
C THR A 532 -15.96 5.34 -13.51
N ILE A 533 -16.88 6.11 -14.10
CA ILE A 533 -17.17 7.50 -13.78
C ILE A 533 -18.63 7.80 -14.09
N ASP A 534 -19.27 8.63 -13.25
CA ASP A 534 -20.66 9.02 -13.39
C ASP A 534 -20.82 10.29 -14.25
N ASP A 535 -21.96 10.42 -14.94
CA ASP A 535 -22.24 11.47 -15.94
C ASP A 535 -22.50 12.88 -15.37
N ASP A 536 -22.19 13.11 -14.09
CA ASP A 536 -22.09 14.43 -13.45
C ASP A 536 -20.82 14.64 -12.60
N CYS A 537 -19.79 13.84 -12.90
CA CYS A 537 -18.44 14.00 -12.41
C CYS A 537 -17.53 14.67 -13.46
N PHE A 538 -17.02 15.85 -13.12
CA PHE A 538 -16.33 16.77 -14.03
C PHE A 538 -14.83 16.87 -13.74
N VAL A 539 -14.07 17.52 -14.63
CA VAL A 539 -12.63 17.74 -14.45
C VAL A 539 -12.38 18.62 -13.21
N ALA A 540 -11.62 18.10 -12.24
CA ALA A 540 -11.15 18.88 -11.10
C ALA A 540 -9.93 19.74 -11.46
N LYS A 541 -9.66 20.73 -10.61
CA LYS A 541 -8.43 21.55 -10.68
C LYS A 541 -7.63 21.38 -9.39
N ASP A 542 -6.31 21.31 -9.52
CA ASP A 542 -5.39 21.28 -8.39
C ASP A 542 -5.22 22.69 -7.78
N PRO A 543 -4.51 22.85 -6.65
CA PRO A 543 -4.31 24.15 -6.01
C PRO A 543 -3.53 25.19 -6.85
N SER A 544 -2.95 24.82 -7.99
CA SER A 544 -2.36 25.75 -8.97
C SER A 544 -3.35 26.21 -10.05
N GLY A 545 -4.59 25.70 -10.01
CA GLY A 545 -5.62 25.93 -11.02
C GLY A 545 -5.50 25.03 -12.26
N LYS A 546 -4.58 24.07 -12.26
CA LYS A 546 -4.34 23.16 -13.39
C LYS A 546 -5.32 21.99 -13.36
N GLU A 547 -5.79 21.59 -14.54
CA GLU A 547 -6.75 20.49 -14.72
C GLU A 547 -6.16 19.11 -14.42
N ILE A 548 -6.95 18.29 -13.71
CA ILE A 548 -6.55 16.98 -13.21
C ILE A 548 -7.02 15.88 -14.17
N ASN A 549 -6.07 15.18 -14.78
CA ASN A 549 -6.33 13.93 -15.48
C ASN A 549 -6.44 12.79 -14.46
N ALA A 550 -7.66 12.55 -13.95
CA ALA A 550 -7.92 11.51 -12.96
C ALA A 550 -7.56 10.10 -13.46
N LEU A 551 -7.87 9.79 -14.72
CA LEU A 551 -7.56 8.51 -15.36
C LEU A 551 -6.04 8.23 -15.37
N ALA A 552 -5.21 9.22 -15.70
CA ALA A 552 -3.75 9.05 -15.66
C ALA A 552 -3.21 8.76 -14.23
N GLN A 553 -3.88 9.28 -13.20
CA GLN A 553 -3.52 8.98 -11.80
C GLN A 553 -4.02 7.57 -11.39
N HIS A 554 -5.21 7.13 -11.85
CA HIS A 554 -5.64 5.73 -11.71
C HIS A 554 -4.67 4.75 -12.39
N VAL A 555 -4.22 5.05 -13.61
CA VAL A 555 -3.20 4.27 -14.33
C VAL A 555 -1.91 4.18 -13.51
N HIS A 556 -1.44 5.27 -12.90
CA HIS A 556 -0.26 5.27 -12.05
C HIS A 556 -0.44 4.36 -10.81
N ASN A 557 -1.56 4.48 -10.11
CA ASN A 557 -1.88 3.68 -8.93
C ASN A 557 -1.97 2.17 -9.24
N LEU A 558 -2.60 1.79 -10.37
CA LEU A 558 -2.71 0.40 -10.82
C LEU A 558 -1.37 -0.17 -11.36
N SER A 559 -0.50 0.70 -11.90
CA SER A 559 0.84 0.30 -12.40
C SER A 559 1.93 0.23 -11.31
N THR A 560 1.62 0.59 -10.07
CA THR A 560 2.56 0.57 -8.93
C THR A 560 2.08 -0.39 -7.84
N PRO A 561 2.99 -1.05 -7.07
CA PRO A 561 2.57 -1.98 -6.03
C PRO A 561 1.85 -1.31 -4.85
N SER A 562 1.15 -2.12 -4.06
CA SER A 562 0.52 -1.75 -2.79
C SER A 562 1.29 -2.33 -1.60
N THR A 563 1.14 -1.70 -0.43
CA THR A 563 1.79 -2.08 0.84
C THR A 563 0.76 -2.45 1.93
N PRO A 564 -0.01 -3.55 1.81
CA PRO A 564 -1.15 -3.82 2.69
C PRO A 564 -0.76 -4.47 4.04
N PHE A 565 0.46 -4.99 4.18
CA PHE A 565 0.89 -5.77 5.35
C PHE A 565 1.57 -4.94 6.45
N PHE A 566 1.96 -3.70 6.16
CA PHE A 566 2.63 -2.80 7.10
C PHE A 566 2.36 -1.35 6.69
N PHE A 567 2.04 -0.46 7.63
CA PHE A 567 1.62 0.91 7.31
C PHE A 567 2.83 1.81 7.07
N ASN A 568 3.07 2.25 5.83
CA ASN A 568 4.09 3.28 5.58
C ASN A 568 3.55 4.66 6.00
N THR A 569 4.19 5.28 6.99
CA THR A 569 3.75 6.57 7.55
C THR A 569 4.00 7.75 6.60
N LEU A 570 4.92 7.61 5.64
CA LEU A 570 5.24 8.60 4.60
C LEU A 570 4.43 8.39 3.30
N TYR A 571 3.18 7.95 3.43
CA TYR A 571 2.24 7.72 2.30
C TYR A 571 2.71 6.63 1.33
N ASP A 572 2.08 6.52 0.14
CA ASP A 572 2.46 5.56 -0.91
C ASP A 572 3.93 5.74 -1.36
N PRO A 573 4.84 4.77 -1.08
CA PRO A 573 6.27 4.89 -1.33
C PRO A 573 6.66 4.80 -2.82
N TYR A 574 5.71 4.52 -3.71
CA TYR A 574 5.95 4.50 -5.17
C TYR A 574 5.63 5.84 -5.85
N ARG A 575 5.22 6.87 -5.09
CA ARG A 575 5.01 8.24 -5.57
C ARG A 575 6.24 9.12 -5.40
N GLU A 576 6.39 10.13 -6.26
CA GLU A 576 7.49 11.09 -6.20
C GLU A 576 7.49 11.89 -4.87
N GLY A 577 8.65 11.96 -4.22
CA GLY A 577 8.81 12.59 -2.90
C GLY A 577 8.33 11.75 -1.71
N ALA A 578 8.05 10.46 -1.91
CA ALA A 578 7.81 9.47 -0.86
C ALA A 578 8.77 8.28 -1.01
N ASP A 579 8.94 7.51 0.07
CA ASP A 579 9.72 6.27 0.11
C ASP A 579 9.35 5.47 1.37
N PHE A 580 9.93 4.28 1.52
CA PHE A 580 9.92 3.50 2.76
C PHE A 580 10.76 4.19 3.83
N VAL A 581 10.17 4.36 5.01
CA VAL A 581 10.86 4.93 6.18
C VAL A 581 11.66 3.87 6.95
N ARG A 582 12.56 4.31 7.83
CA ARG A 582 13.25 3.44 8.79
C ARG A 582 12.24 2.56 9.53
N GLY A 583 12.49 1.26 9.61
CA GLY A 583 11.56 0.31 10.24
C GLY A 583 10.43 -0.19 9.37
N TYR A 584 10.40 0.08 8.07
CA TYR A 584 9.59 -0.71 7.15
C TYR A 584 10.37 -1.98 6.73
N PRO A 585 9.87 -3.22 6.97
CA PRO A 585 10.60 -4.47 6.68
C PRO A 585 11.03 -4.60 5.23
N PHE A 586 12.23 -5.10 4.96
CA PHE A 586 12.78 -5.19 3.60
C PHE A 586 12.06 -6.23 2.75
N SER A 587 11.63 -7.36 3.34
CA SER A 587 10.81 -8.37 2.63
C SER A 587 9.49 -7.81 2.09
N LEU A 588 8.95 -6.75 2.70
CA LEU A 588 7.66 -6.16 2.35
C LEU A 588 7.78 -4.97 1.37
N ARG A 589 9.00 -4.56 0.95
CA ARG A 589 9.22 -3.36 0.10
C ARG A 589 8.93 -3.58 -1.39
N GLU A 590 8.82 -4.83 -1.84
CA GLU A 590 8.37 -5.14 -3.20
C GLU A 590 6.84 -4.97 -3.34
N GLY A 591 6.11 -5.00 -2.23
CA GLY A 591 4.66 -4.82 -2.18
C GLY A 591 3.89 -5.98 -2.82
N VAL A 592 2.65 -5.70 -3.21
CA VAL A 592 1.78 -6.62 -3.97
C VAL A 592 1.13 -5.91 -5.15
N THR A 593 0.62 -6.66 -6.14
CA THR A 593 -0.08 -6.07 -7.29
C THR A 593 -1.34 -5.32 -6.86
N THR A 594 -1.45 -4.04 -7.24
CA THR A 594 -2.65 -3.22 -6.99
C THR A 594 -3.76 -3.63 -7.93
N ALA A 595 -4.84 -4.21 -7.40
CA ALA A 595 -6.00 -4.61 -8.17
C ALA A 595 -7.09 -3.53 -8.23
N ILE A 596 -7.13 -2.60 -7.26
CA ILE A 596 -8.12 -1.51 -7.19
C ILE A 596 -7.42 -0.18 -6.87
N SER A 597 -7.81 0.87 -7.59
CA SER A 597 -7.50 2.27 -7.31
C SER A 597 -8.80 3.05 -7.14
N HIS A 598 -9.17 3.34 -5.90
CA HIS A 598 -10.28 4.21 -5.54
C HIS A 598 -9.85 5.68 -5.51
N GLY A 599 -10.66 6.58 -6.07
CA GLY A 599 -10.41 8.01 -6.12
C GLY A 599 -11.30 8.82 -5.18
N LEU A 600 -10.94 10.07 -4.99
CA LEU A 600 -11.66 11.08 -4.23
C LEU A 600 -12.32 12.12 -5.14
N TRP A 601 -13.05 13.05 -4.54
CA TRP A 601 -13.86 14.06 -5.22
C TRP A 601 -13.75 15.40 -4.49
N LEU A 602 -13.81 16.49 -5.25
CA LEU A 602 -13.98 17.86 -4.77
C LEU A 602 -15.44 18.31 -5.02
N ASN A 603 -15.78 19.48 -4.49
CA ASN A 603 -17.10 20.09 -4.50
C ASN A 603 -18.11 19.29 -3.64
N ILE A 604 -19.05 18.51 -4.20
CA ILE A 604 -20.09 17.86 -3.37
C ILE A 604 -19.55 16.55 -2.77
N PRO A 605 -19.50 16.41 -1.43
CA PRO A 605 -19.08 15.17 -0.80
C PRO A 605 -20.03 14.00 -1.09
N ASP A 606 -19.50 12.79 -1.19
CA ASP A 606 -20.31 11.57 -1.13
C ASP A 606 -20.71 11.29 0.33
N TYR A 607 -21.80 11.93 0.75
CA TYR A 607 -22.42 11.74 2.05
C TYR A 607 -23.66 10.84 1.94
N ASP A 608 -23.92 10.06 2.99
CA ASP A 608 -25.24 9.47 3.21
C ASP A 608 -26.32 10.54 3.35
N ALA A 609 -27.57 10.19 3.05
CA ALA A 609 -28.69 11.12 3.05
C ALA A 609 -28.94 11.80 4.41
N PRO A 610 -28.85 11.13 5.58
CA PRO A 610 -28.89 11.80 6.88
C PRO A 610 -27.83 12.91 7.00
N THR A 611 -26.57 12.62 6.68
CA THR A 611 -25.47 13.59 6.74
C THR A 611 -25.67 14.72 5.72
N GLN A 612 -26.16 14.41 4.51
CA GLN A 612 -26.50 15.41 3.49
C GLN A 612 -27.68 16.33 3.89
N LEU A 613 -28.67 15.83 4.66
CA LEU A 613 -29.76 16.64 5.21
C LEU A 613 -29.28 17.65 6.26
N VAL A 614 -28.31 17.25 7.09
CA VAL A 614 -27.71 18.11 8.12
C VAL A 614 -26.69 19.11 7.51
N LYS A 615 -25.96 18.69 6.47
CA LYS A 615 -24.84 19.45 5.85
C LYS A 615 -25.05 19.85 4.38
N PRO A 616 -26.24 20.34 3.93
CA PRO A 616 -26.55 20.48 2.49
C PRO A 616 -25.70 21.54 1.75
N ARG A 617 -25.10 22.49 2.48
CA ARG A 617 -24.22 23.53 1.95
C ARG A 617 -22.73 23.20 2.03
N GLU A 618 -22.35 22.13 2.71
CA GLU A 618 -20.95 21.75 2.90
C GLU A 618 -20.32 21.26 1.59
N ARG A 619 -19.03 21.55 1.38
CA ARG A 619 -18.30 21.21 0.15
C ARG A 619 -16.89 20.76 0.48
N ASN A 620 -16.43 19.68 -0.15
CA ASN A 620 -15.02 19.30 -0.08
C ASN A 620 -14.18 20.21 -0.99
N THR A 621 -13.47 21.15 -0.38
CA THR A 621 -12.43 21.98 -1.02
C THR A 621 -11.02 21.45 -0.74
N ARG A 622 -10.88 20.37 0.05
CA ARG A 622 -9.62 19.84 0.55
C ARG A 622 -8.93 18.92 -0.46
N TYR A 623 -8.11 19.52 -1.33
CA TYR A 623 -7.17 18.77 -2.16
C TYR A 623 -5.95 18.33 -1.31
N VAL A 624 -5.90 17.05 -0.95
CA VAL A 624 -4.79 16.44 -0.20
C VAL A 624 -3.94 15.63 -1.16
N ASP A 625 -2.69 16.02 -1.40
CA ASP A 625 -1.80 15.25 -2.26
C ASP A 625 -1.22 14.00 -1.57
N ALA A 626 -2.04 12.96 -1.43
CA ALA A 626 -1.65 11.66 -0.89
C ALA A 626 -2.31 10.50 -1.66
N VAL A 627 -1.66 9.34 -1.62
CA VAL A 627 -2.25 8.03 -1.90
C VAL A 627 -1.84 7.11 -0.76
N MET A 628 -2.75 6.22 -0.36
CA MET A 628 -2.56 5.22 0.69
C MET A 628 -2.92 3.84 0.17
N THR A 629 -2.22 2.80 0.63
CA THR A 629 -2.75 1.43 0.55
C THR A 629 -3.69 1.21 1.73
N ILE A 630 -4.84 0.55 1.48
CA ILE A 630 -5.77 0.14 2.53
C ILE A 630 -5.24 -1.19 3.13
N PRO A 631 -4.92 -1.26 4.44
CA PRO A 631 -4.28 -2.45 5.02
C PRO A 631 -5.13 -3.72 4.94
N LYS A 632 -4.48 -4.89 5.00
CA LYS A 632 -5.16 -6.20 5.05
C LYS A 632 -6.04 -6.29 6.31
N GLY A 633 -7.23 -6.88 6.17
CA GLY A 633 -8.23 -6.99 7.23
C GLY A 633 -9.03 -5.70 7.48
N THR A 634 -8.64 -4.57 6.88
CA THR A 634 -9.36 -3.31 7.02
C THR A 634 -10.34 -3.10 5.85
N LEU A 635 -11.63 -2.98 6.15
CA LEU A 635 -12.65 -2.58 5.18
C LEU A 635 -12.72 -1.05 5.02
N PHE A 636 -13.35 -0.60 3.94
CA PHE A 636 -13.47 0.81 3.58
C PHE A 636 -14.79 1.08 2.82
N PRO A 637 -15.27 2.33 2.73
CA PRO A 637 -16.35 2.72 1.85
C PRO A 637 -15.79 2.97 0.44
N MET A 638 -16.25 2.19 -0.54
CA MET A 638 -15.89 2.36 -1.94
C MET A 638 -16.98 3.15 -2.68
N CYS A 639 -16.58 4.25 -3.31
CA CYS A 639 -17.42 5.03 -4.22
C CYS A 639 -17.15 4.62 -5.68
N ALA A 640 -18.20 4.42 -6.48
CA ALA A 640 -18.06 4.10 -7.90
C ALA A 640 -17.94 5.32 -8.83
N MET A 641 -18.12 6.54 -8.32
CA MET A 641 -18.05 7.77 -9.12
C MET A 641 -16.63 8.05 -9.66
N ASN A 642 -15.59 7.50 -9.04
CA ASN A 642 -14.19 7.71 -9.41
C ASN A 642 -13.35 6.46 -9.10
N LEU A 643 -13.51 5.40 -9.88
CA LEU A 643 -12.98 4.07 -9.55
C LEU A 643 -12.30 3.41 -10.75
N ALA A 644 -11.10 2.86 -10.56
CA ALA A 644 -10.45 2.00 -11.55
C ALA A 644 -9.97 0.68 -10.94
N PHE A 645 -10.00 -0.40 -11.72
CA PHE A 645 -9.58 -1.72 -11.26
C PHE A 645 -8.97 -2.58 -12.39
N ASP A 646 -8.16 -3.55 -11.97
CA ASP A 646 -7.60 -4.61 -12.81
C ASP A 646 -8.65 -5.71 -13.01
N ARG A 647 -9.28 -5.69 -14.17
CA ARG A 647 -10.41 -6.54 -14.54
C ARG A 647 -10.05 -8.02 -14.53
N GLU A 648 -8.82 -8.34 -14.93
CA GLU A 648 -8.31 -9.72 -14.95
C GLU A 648 -8.13 -10.28 -13.53
N LEU A 649 -7.80 -9.43 -12.55
CA LEU A 649 -7.55 -9.82 -11.17
C LEU A 649 -8.80 -9.82 -10.29
N ILE A 650 -9.69 -8.82 -10.43
CA ILE A 650 -10.80 -8.59 -9.48
C ILE A 650 -12.17 -8.38 -10.14
N GLY A 651 -12.25 -8.34 -11.47
CA GLY A 651 -13.50 -8.18 -12.21
C GLY A 651 -14.66 -9.10 -11.78
N PRO A 652 -14.44 -10.41 -11.55
CA PRO A 652 -15.48 -11.31 -11.03
C PRO A 652 -16.07 -10.89 -9.69
N ALA A 653 -15.28 -10.24 -8.82
CA ALA A 653 -15.73 -9.78 -7.51
C ALA A 653 -16.27 -8.34 -7.52
N MET A 654 -16.17 -7.63 -8.64
CA MET A 654 -16.62 -6.25 -8.82
C MET A 654 -18.11 -6.16 -9.21
N TYR A 655 -18.95 -6.97 -8.55
CA TYR A 655 -20.41 -6.99 -8.76
C TYR A 655 -21.14 -6.18 -7.68
N PHE A 656 -21.98 -5.27 -8.16
CA PHE A 656 -22.67 -4.24 -7.39
C PHE A 656 -24.00 -4.71 -6.78
N GLY A 657 -24.34 -6.00 -6.93
CA GLY A 657 -25.55 -6.58 -6.36
C GLY A 657 -26.85 -6.15 -7.05
N LEU A 658 -27.96 -6.52 -6.41
CA LEU A 658 -29.33 -6.28 -6.83
C LEU A 658 -29.91 -5.02 -6.18
N MET A 659 -29.96 -3.91 -6.91
CA MET A 659 -30.29 -2.58 -6.38
C MET A 659 -31.30 -1.86 -7.29
N GLY A 660 -32.07 -0.93 -6.73
CA GLY A 660 -33.00 -0.10 -7.51
C GLY A 660 -34.41 -0.68 -7.64
N GLN A 661 -34.98 -0.63 -8.86
CA GLN A 661 -36.40 -0.97 -9.06
C GLN A 661 -36.68 -2.45 -8.75
N GLY A 662 -37.55 -2.69 -7.76
CA GLY A 662 -37.94 -4.03 -7.32
C GLY A 662 -37.12 -4.59 -6.15
N HIS A 663 -36.09 -3.87 -5.71
CA HIS A 663 -35.24 -4.24 -4.58
C HIS A 663 -35.50 -3.32 -3.38
N PRO A 664 -35.32 -3.81 -2.13
CA PRO A 664 -35.63 -3.05 -0.92
C PRO A 664 -34.54 -2.04 -0.52
N ILE A 665 -33.51 -1.87 -1.36
CA ILE A 665 -32.28 -1.13 -1.09
C ILE A 665 -31.72 -0.55 -2.42
N GLY A 666 -30.99 0.57 -2.33
CA GLY A 666 -30.26 1.18 -3.44
C GLY A 666 -29.30 2.26 -2.94
N ARG A 667 -28.38 2.73 -3.78
CA ARG A 667 -27.22 3.57 -3.36
C ARG A 667 -26.33 2.89 -2.30
N TYR A 668 -26.32 1.56 -2.30
CA TYR A 668 -25.46 0.67 -1.51
C TYR A 668 -24.66 -0.32 -2.39
N ASP A 669 -24.79 -0.13 -3.70
CA ASP A 669 -24.24 -0.91 -4.81
C ASP A 669 -22.71 -0.94 -4.83
N ASP A 670 -22.10 0.25 -4.80
CA ASP A 670 -20.66 0.43 -4.81
C ASP A 670 -19.99 0.00 -3.49
N MET A 671 -20.66 0.26 -2.36
CA MET A 671 -20.19 -0.16 -1.05
C MET A 671 -20.17 -1.69 -0.89
N TRP A 672 -21.23 -2.38 -1.34
CA TRP A 672 -21.30 -3.85 -1.37
C TRP A 672 -20.17 -4.47 -2.20
N ALA A 673 -19.96 -3.96 -3.42
CA ALA A 673 -18.86 -4.39 -4.28
C ALA A 673 -17.49 -4.14 -3.60
N GLY A 674 -17.33 -2.99 -2.95
CA GLY A 674 -16.11 -2.62 -2.23
C GLY A 674 -15.73 -3.60 -1.12
N TRP A 675 -16.71 -4.03 -0.31
CA TRP A 675 -16.46 -4.99 0.77
C TRP A 675 -16.14 -6.39 0.24
N CYS A 676 -16.92 -6.90 -0.72
CA CYS A 676 -16.66 -8.20 -1.34
C CYS A 676 -15.30 -8.25 -2.05
N ALA A 677 -14.96 -7.19 -2.80
CA ALA A 677 -13.70 -7.09 -3.51
C ALA A 677 -12.51 -6.89 -2.54
N LYS A 678 -12.68 -6.17 -1.41
CA LYS A 678 -11.62 -6.03 -0.40
C LYS A 678 -11.30 -7.35 0.29
N VAL A 679 -12.31 -8.13 0.70
CA VAL A 679 -12.12 -9.47 1.26
C VAL A 679 -11.45 -10.41 0.24
N THR A 680 -11.89 -10.35 -1.02
CA THR A 680 -11.29 -11.12 -2.13
C THR A 680 -9.82 -10.74 -2.34
N CYS A 681 -9.48 -9.45 -2.37
CA CYS A 681 -8.10 -8.97 -2.47
C CYS A 681 -7.24 -9.43 -1.28
N ASP A 682 -7.74 -9.30 -0.06
CA ASP A 682 -7.00 -9.68 1.15
C ASP A 682 -6.73 -11.19 1.23
N HIS A 683 -7.63 -12.03 0.69
CA HIS A 683 -7.40 -13.47 0.54
C HIS A 683 -6.35 -13.77 -0.55
N LEU A 684 -6.52 -13.21 -1.75
CA LEU A 684 -5.62 -13.45 -2.91
C LEU A 684 -4.23 -12.78 -2.76
N GLY A 685 -4.04 -11.91 -1.77
CA GLY A 685 -2.79 -11.16 -1.57
C GLY A 685 -2.63 -9.98 -2.51
N LEU A 686 -3.74 -9.36 -2.92
CA LEU A 686 -3.82 -8.22 -3.83
C LEU A 686 -4.00 -6.88 -3.09
N GLY A 687 -3.63 -5.79 -3.75
CA GLY A 687 -3.64 -4.44 -3.20
C GLY A 687 -4.86 -3.59 -3.55
N VAL A 688 -5.24 -2.71 -2.63
CA VAL A 688 -6.24 -1.64 -2.85
C VAL A 688 -5.63 -0.30 -2.45
N LYS A 689 -5.63 0.67 -3.36
CA LYS A 689 -5.20 2.06 -3.12
C LYS A 689 -6.39 3.02 -3.04
N THR A 690 -6.26 4.06 -2.22
CA THR A 690 -7.20 5.20 -2.13
C THR A 690 -6.45 6.52 -1.93
N GLY A 691 -7.02 7.63 -2.39
CA GLY A 691 -6.41 8.97 -2.33
C GLY A 691 -6.61 9.71 -3.65
N LEU A 692 -5.58 10.41 -4.16
CA LEU A 692 -5.54 10.78 -5.58
C LEU A 692 -5.82 9.52 -6.41
N PRO A 693 -6.87 9.51 -7.26
CA PRO A 693 -7.21 10.66 -8.10
C PRO A 693 -8.36 11.55 -7.61
N TYR A 694 -8.44 12.79 -8.12
CA TYR A 694 -9.54 13.72 -7.83
C TYR A 694 -10.35 14.07 -9.08
N LEU A 695 -11.68 14.14 -8.92
CA LEU A 695 -12.62 14.77 -9.87
C LEU A 695 -13.56 15.76 -9.16
N SER A 696 -14.39 16.50 -9.90
CA SER A 696 -15.33 17.49 -9.36
C SER A 696 -16.76 16.98 -9.46
N HIS A 697 -17.34 16.53 -8.34
CA HIS A 697 -18.72 16.03 -8.30
C HIS A 697 -19.69 17.20 -8.08
N SER A 698 -20.69 17.35 -8.96
CA SER A 698 -21.48 18.59 -9.05
C SER A 698 -22.96 18.49 -8.67
N LYS A 699 -23.51 17.29 -8.47
CA LYS A 699 -24.96 17.08 -8.30
C LYS A 699 -25.36 16.66 -6.90
N ALA A 700 -26.00 17.56 -6.17
CA ALA A 700 -26.84 17.17 -5.04
C ALA A 700 -28.12 16.51 -5.59
N SER A 701 -28.21 15.19 -5.49
CA SER A 701 -29.48 14.45 -5.64
C SER A 701 -30.41 14.79 -4.46
N ASN A 702 -31.73 14.55 -4.61
CA ASN A 702 -32.69 14.92 -3.58
C ASN A 702 -32.50 14.03 -2.32
N PRO A 703 -32.10 14.60 -1.16
CA PRO A 703 -31.72 13.80 0.00
C PRO A 703 -32.92 13.06 0.62
N PHE A 704 -34.15 13.56 0.49
CA PHE A 704 -35.35 12.84 0.95
C PHE A 704 -35.69 11.63 0.09
N VAL A 705 -35.29 11.63 -1.19
CA VAL A 705 -35.40 10.46 -2.08
C VAL A 705 -34.26 9.49 -1.80
N ASN A 706 -33.04 9.98 -1.60
CA ASN A 706 -31.88 9.16 -1.22
C ASN A 706 -32.13 8.44 0.11
N LEU A 707 -32.63 9.14 1.14
CA LEU A 707 -32.94 8.55 2.45
C LEU A 707 -33.90 7.36 2.34
N LYS A 708 -34.91 7.42 1.45
CA LYS A 708 -35.84 6.30 1.22
C LYS A 708 -35.19 5.09 0.52
N LYS A 709 -34.13 5.29 -0.27
CA LYS A 709 -33.33 4.22 -0.88
C LYS A 709 -32.31 3.61 0.11
N GLU A 710 -31.67 4.48 0.88
CA GLU A 710 -30.58 4.16 1.79
C GLU A 710 -31.06 3.60 3.14
N PHE A 711 -32.29 3.90 3.58
CA PHE A 711 -32.83 3.55 4.91
C PHE A 711 -32.51 2.12 5.35
N LYS A 712 -32.85 1.10 4.56
CA LYS A 712 -32.56 -0.30 4.92
C LYS A 712 -31.06 -0.60 4.95
N GLY A 713 -30.29 -0.04 4.00
CA GLY A 713 -28.84 -0.16 3.97
C GLY A 713 -28.16 0.42 5.22
N LEU A 714 -28.66 1.55 5.73
CA LEU A 714 -28.14 2.20 6.94
C LEU A 714 -28.27 1.31 8.19
N PHE A 715 -29.36 0.54 8.33
CA PHE A 715 -29.50 -0.43 9.44
C PHE A 715 -28.70 -1.71 9.17
N TRP A 716 -28.86 -2.32 7.98
CA TRP A 716 -28.18 -3.58 7.64
C TRP A 716 -26.67 -3.45 7.66
N GLN A 717 -26.13 -2.27 7.37
CA GLN A 717 -24.70 -2.00 7.42
C GLN A 717 -24.06 -2.36 8.78
N GLU A 718 -24.77 -2.14 9.88
CA GLU A 718 -24.27 -2.43 11.23
C GLU A 718 -24.12 -3.94 11.50
N GLU A 719 -24.77 -4.80 10.72
CA GLU A 719 -24.59 -6.27 10.73
C GLU A 719 -23.65 -6.75 9.61
N LEU A 720 -23.76 -6.15 8.41
CA LEU A 720 -22.94 -6.49 7.24
C LEU A 720 -21.45 -6.25 7.48
N ILE A 721 -21.09 -5.19 8.21
CA ILE A 721 -19.68 -4.82 8.44
C ILE A 721 -18.99 -5.82 9.37
N PRO A 722 -19.55 -6.17 10.56
CA PRO A 722 -19.08 -7.31 11.34
C PRO A 722 -19.03 -8.62 10.56
N PHE A 723 -20.01 -8.91 9.69
CA PHE A 723 -19.96 -10.08 8.81
C PHE A 723 -18.70 -10.06 7.91
N PHE A 724 -18.52 -9.02 7.08
CA PHE A 724 -17.38 -8.93 6.16
C PHE A 724 -16.02 -8.85 6.88
N GLN A 725 -15.96 -8.27 8.09
CA GLN A 725 -14.75 -8.27 8.93
C GLN A 725 -14.36 -9.66 9.45
N ASN A 726 -15.31 -10.60 9.54
CA ASN A 726 -15.07 -11.96 10.04
C ASN A 726 -15.09 -13.05 8.93
N VAL A 727 -15.30 -12.68 7.65
CA VAL A 727 -15.23 -13.65 6.55
C VAL A 727 -13.81 -14.22 6.44
N THR A 728 -13.71 -15.55 6.54
CA THR A 728 -12.52 -16.32 6.22
C THR A 728 -12.82 -17.19 4.99
N LEU A 729 -12.08 -17.00 3.90
CA LEU A 729 -12.22 -17.79 2.67
C LEU A 729 -11.22 -18.98 2.68
N PRO A 730 -11.63 -20.20 2.28
CA PRO A 730 -10.77 -21.40 2.21
C PRO A 730 -9.56 -21.26 1.28
N GLU A 731 -8.43 -21.94 1.56
CA GLU A 731 -7.18 -21.83 0.76
C GLU A 731 -7.35 -22.22 -0.72
N GLU A 732 -8.35 -23.04 -1.06
CA GLU A 732 -8.67 -23.42 -2.44
C GLU A 732 -9.32 -22.30 -3.28
N CYS A 733 -9.68 -21.16 -2.68
CA CYS A 733 -10.27 -19.99 -3.35
C CYS A 733 -9.24 -19.17 -4.14
N THR A 734 -8.41 -19.83 -4.96
CA THR A 734 -7.25 -19.28 -5.67
C THR A 734 -7.56 -18.28 -6.80
N THR A 735 -8.81 -17.84 -6.98
CA THR A 735 -9.26 -16.91 -8.03
C THR A 735 -10.43 -16.06 -7.52
N ALA A 736 -10.63 -14.87 -8.10
CA ALA A 736 -11.75 -14.00 -7.72
C ALA A 736 -13.12 -14.66 -7.96
N GLN A 737 -13.27 -15.51 -8.98
CA GLN A 737 -14.47 -16.33 -9.20
C GLN A 737 -14.75 -17.25 -7.99
N LYS A 738 -13.75 -18.01 -7.54
CA LYS A 738 -13.92 -18.93 -6.40
C LYS A 738 -14.22 -18.17 -5.11
N CYS A 739 -13.49 -17.09 -4.83
CA CYS A 739 -13.77 -16.19 -3.71
C CYS A 739 -15.22 -15.68 -3.71
N TYR A 740 -15.72 -15.22 -4.87
CA TYR A 740 -17.05 -14.63 -4.97
C TYR A 740 -18.19 -15.66 -4.90
N ILE A 741 -17.96 -16.87 -5.44
CA ILE A 741 -18.87 -18.00 -5.24
C ILE A 741 -18.91 -18.41 -3.76
N GLU A 742 -17.78 -18.47 -3.05
CA GLU A 742 -17.78 -18.79 -1.62
C GLU A 742 -18.44 -17.69 -0.79
N LEU A 743 -18.18 -16.41 -1.10
CA LEU A 743 -18.91 -15.28 -0.54
C LEU A 743 -20.42 -15.42 -0.74
N SER A 744 -20.89 -15.85 -1.92
CA SER A 744 -22.33 -16.04 -2.16
C SER A 744 -22.95 -17.09 -1.22
N LYS A 745 -22.24 -18.18 -0.91
CA LYS A 745 -22.70 -19.18 0.08
C LYS A 745 -22.78 -18.58 1.48
N LEU A 746 -21.74 -17.87 1.91
CA LEU A 746 -21.68 -17.21 3.22
C LEU A 746 -22.78 -16.14 3.37
N VAL A 747 -23.08 -15.40 2.31
CA VAL A 747 -24.22 -14.46 2.25
C VAL A 747 -25.55 -15.20 2.44
N LYS A 748 -25.75 -16.33 1.76
CA LYS A 748 -26.97 -17.15 1.89
C LYS A 748 -27.11 -17.80 3.27
N GLU A 749 -26.00 -18.21 3.87
CA GLU A 749 -25.98 -18.86 5.18
C GLU A 749 -26.17 -17.86 6.35
N LYS A 750 -25.56 -16.67 6.26
CA LYS A 750 -25.44 -15.74 7.40
C LYS A 750 -26.33 -14.50 7.34
N LEU A 751 -26.79 -14.08 6.16
CA LEU A 751 -27.50 -12.79 6.00
C LEU A 751 -28.98 -12.93 5.64
N VAL A 752 -29.47 -14.13 5.28
CA VAL A 752 -30.89 -14.38 4.97
C VAL A 752 -31.80 -14.15 6.18
N SER A 753 -31.28 -14.27 7.41
CA SER A 753 -31.96 -13.90 8.65
C SER A 753 -32.27 -12.41 8.79
N ILE A 754 -31.58 -11.54 8.02
CA ILE A 754 -31.78 -10.08 8.04
C ILE A 754 -32.95 -9.69 7.13
N ASP A 755 -32.97 -10.22 5.89
CA ASP A 755 -34.05 -10.03 4.91
C ASP A 755 -33.97 -11.10 3.79
N PRO A 756 -35.08 -11.67 3.30
CA PRO A 756 -35.10 -12.59 2.15
C PRO A 756 -34.48 -12.02 0.85
N TYR A 757 -34.23 -10.72 0.79
CA TYR A 757 -33.36 -10.08 -0.20
C TYR A 757 -31.98 -10.75 -0.32
N PHE A 758 -31.34 -11.15 0.78
CA PHE A 758 -29.99 -11.70 0.75
C PHE A 758 -29.91 -13.09 0.10
N GLU A 759 -31.02 -13.86 0.09
CA GLU A 759 -31.11 -15.10 -0.69
C GLU A 759 -31.07 -14.79 -2.20
N LYS A 760 -31.91 -13.84 -2.65
CA LYS A 760 -31.95 -13.40 -4.05
C LYS A 760 -30.63 -12.77 -4.49
N LEU A 761 -29.96 -12.05 -3.58
CA LEU A 761 -28.64 -11.48 -3.83
C LEU A 761 -27.58 -12.57 -4.00
N SER A 762 -27.57 -13.60 -3.16
CA SER A 762 -26.68 -14.75 -3.31
C SER A 762 -26.89 -15.47 -4.65
N ASP A 763 -28.14 -15.79 -5.00
CA ASP A 763 -28.47 -16.46 -6.26
C ASP A 763 -28.08 -15.60 -7.48
N ALA A 764 -28.16 -14.27 -7.35
CA ALA A 764 -27.67 -13.32 -8.35
C ALA A 764 -26.14 -13.18 -8.39
N MET A 765 -25.43 -13.34 -7.27
CA MET A 765 -23.96 -13.42 -7.25
C MET A 765 -23.45 -14.65 -8.01
N VAL A 766 -24.13 -15.80 -7.88
CA VAL A 766 -23.85 -17.00 -8.68
C VAL A 766 -24.16 -16.73 -10.16
N THR A 767 -25.35 -16.20 -10.46
CA THR A 767 -25.77 -15.84 -11.82
C THR A 767 -24.81 -14.87 -12.51
N TRP A 768 -24.24 -13.92 -11.75
CA TRP A 768 -23.21 -12.99 -12.23
C TRP A 768 -21.92 -13.72 -12.63
N ILE A 769 -21.43 -14.67 -11.82
CA ILE A 769 -20.24 -15.46 -12.16
C ILE A 769 -20.50 -16.37 -13.36
N ASP A 770 -21.71 -16.94 -13.48
CA ASP A 770 -22.12 -17.72 -14.64
C ASP A 770 -22.22 -16.88 -15.92
N ALA A 771 -22.60 -15.60 -15.81
CA ALA A 771 -22.55 -14.65 -16.93
C ALA A 771 -21.10 -14.23 -17.24
N TRP A 772 -20.27 -14.05 -16.21
CA TRP A 772 -18.86 -13.67 -16.35
C TRP A 772 -18.08 -14.74 -17.10
N ASN A 773 -18.19 -16.00 -16.70
CA ASN A 773 -17.48 -17.11 -17.31
C ASN A 773 -17.93 -17.39 -18.75
N GLU A 774 -19.21 -17.15 -19.08
CA GLU A 774 -19.74 -17.30 -20.45
C GLU A 774 -19.19 -16.22 -21.40
N LEU A 775 -19.25 -14.95 -20.99
CA LEU A 775 -18.77 -13.83 -21.81
C LEU A 775 -17.25 -13.61 -21.74
N ASN A 776 -16.57 -14.24 -20.79
CA ASN A 776 -15.14 -14.13 -20.53
C ASN A 776 -14.55 -15.50 -20.19
N PRO A 777 -14.62 -16.47 -21.12
CA PRO A 777 -14.03 -17.78 -20.91
C PRO A 777 -12.53 -17.65 -20.65
N SER A 778 -12.02 -18.45 -19.71
CA SER A 778 -10.59 -18.49 -19.41
C SER A 778 -9.82 -18.99 -20.63
N THR A 779 -8.99 -18.14 -21.22
CA THR A 779 -7.99 -18.56 -22.21
C THR A 779 -7.03 -19.55 -21.55
N ASP A 780 -6.74 -20.67 -22.20
CA ASP A 780 -5.95 -21.78 -21.62
C ASP A 780 -4.65 -21.31 -20.97
N GLY A 781 -4.61 -21.40 -19.64
CA GLY A 781 -3.60 -20.77 -18.80
C GLY A 781 -4.26 -19.95 -17.71
N GLU A 782 -4.75 -20.62 -16.65
CA GLU A 782 -5.26 -19.95 -15.46
C GLU A 782 -4.29 -18.86 -14.99
N ALA A 783 -4.78 -17.64 -14.85
CA ALA A 783 -4.11 -16.59 -14.08
C ALA A 783 -4.22 -16.90 -12.58
N THR A 784 -3.69 -18.06 -12.15
CA THR A 784 -3.52 -18.37 -10.73
C THR A 784 -2.67 -17.26 -10.13
N VAL A 785 -3.29 -16.40 -9.33
CA VAL A 785 -2.56 -15.49 -8.46
C VAL A 785 -1.77 -16.40 -7.53
N LYS A 786 -0.47 -16.51 -7.77
CA LYS A 786 0.40 -17.32 -6.91
C LYS A 786 0.40 -16.66 -5.55
N VAL A 787 -0.37 -17.22 -4.63
CA VAL A 787 -0.36 -16.86 -3.22
C VAL A 787 1.08 -17.01 -2.75
N ASN A 788 1.79 -15.88 -2.65
CA ASN A 788 3.16 -15.84 -2.18
C ASN A 788 3.16 -16.14 -0.68
N LYS A 789 3.04 -17.43 -0.33
CA LYS A 789 3.41 -17.94 1.00
C LYS A 789 4.81 -17.41 1.27
N SER A 790 4.97 -16.64 2.35
CA SER A 790 6.17 -15.85 2.61
C SER A 790 7.41 -16.74 2.61
N SER A 791 8.15 -16.72 1.51
CA SER A 791 9.38 -17.47 1.37
C SER A 791 10.41 -16.87 2.32
N LYS A 792 10.69 -17.55 3.43
CA LYS A 792 11.73 -17.13 4.38
C LYS A 792 13.01 -16.78 3.58
N PRO A 793 13.51 -15.54 3.65
CA PRO A 793 14.69 -15.14 2.89
C PRO A 793 15.89 -16.02 3.29
N LYS A 794 16.70 -16.40 2.29
CA LYS A 794 17.90 -17.23 2.43
C LYS A 794 19.15 -16.45 2.07
#